data_AF-D6SLH0-F1
#
_entry.id   AF-D6SLH0-F1
#
_cell.length_a   1.000
_cell.length_b   1.000
_cell.length_c   1.000
_cell.angle_alpha   90.00
_cell.angle_beta   90.00
_cell.angle_gamma   90.00
#
_symmetry.space_group_name_H-M   'P 1'
#
loop_
_entity.id
_entity.type
_entity.pdbx_description
1 polymer ?
#
loop_
_entity_poly.entity_id
_entity_poly.type
_entity_poly.pdbx_seq_one_letter_code
_entity_poly.pdbx_strand_id
1 'polypeptide(L)'
;MKIKHRIYQIVYIFSCMMILILSGSFFTRSIASNEHSEFKIIDTNMSLTQSVNYEKDILILSGNVNLNGHTFTSSGSIYHVGGTINVNEGKLIVAHDYRLQSMEKDDEGKKKDSSGYLVMTGENDSVLVQGDFVTQSSHSHSNRLTSGILEVRGNFQQKAGSNHNFNASGSHKVILSGKEKQDVSFESPGNSGFALLEISNDHVHFDSVLRGWTLHDDLKIRNVGHGFTGTMDMAGNKMTVKGGIPEHHGTFKLAGGALDIHGDFIQSGGTVDIDGGRLTVTGDYRLQSMEKDDEGNKKDSNGYLVMTGENDSVLVQGDFITQSSRSHSNRLTSGTLEVQGNFMQKAGNNHNFNASGSHNVLLSGKKKQEVSFESPNNSGFGINTISNEEVYFLTVVRGWKLKEDAVIREMHGFTGTMDLGGRTLTVKNPVTMQGPGTCSLSRGKLVIGGDLVQPDGTLTIGGGTLIVQGDYIMQGMPQEEGGEPEDSRGYLNMTHDRDKVLVKGDFITQTSRSHSNRLTRGVLEVRGDFHQKAGNNHNFNASESHKVLFSGENEQRVFFEAPGNSGFAGCSISNKDVYFDSVLRGWRLTDDAVIKGLYGFNGTMDLDGHSLTVDNSISFEGPGTLDISSGNFTVQGNLVQPDGTLTIGGGTLVVHGDYIMQGMPQEEGGEPEDSRGYLNMTHDRDKVLVKGDFITQTSRSHSNRLTRGVLEVRGDFQQKAGNNHNFNATESHKVVFSGDSMQRVSFERPQNSGFQILILVNDHNNRVVLPESFRVHTKFGVSLSPVQMDLVSGASSNLEVAVDARDHKLSWEPVDIQVASLSELGEVTGEEPGLTQIKLISLNNPDVFLYSWVNVLPEKSSVSDYTAEHTVLHDQVTVRALGAWGHLPDRFSRLALDLRRHGVDLLGADMAEISELLAKAESGTNRSISEYAQDIRALKEHMERFAFNNEGELVPVDTGSSL
;
A
#
# COMPACT_ATOMS: atom_id res chain seq x y z
N MET A 1 23.97 -102.11 -27.42
CA MET A 1 24.04 -100.95 -26.51
C MET A 1 23.57 -99.61 -27.12
N LYS A 2 22.71 -99.60 -28.15
CA LYS A 2 21.89 -98.45 -28.58
C LYS A 2 20.66 -99.07 -29.25
N ILE A 3 19.52 -99.15 -28.56
CA ILE A 3 18.14 -99.44 -29.09
C ILE A 3 17.12 -99.47 -27.93
N LYS A 4 17.54 -99.79 -26.68
CA LYS A 4 16.64 -99.70 -25.49
C LYS A 4 16.31 -98.28 -25.01
N HIS A 5 16.95 -97.23 -25.54
CA HIS A 5 16.75 -95.84 -25.11
C HIS A 5 15.79 -95.03 -26.01
N ARG A 6 15.34 -95.56 -27.17
CA ARG A 6 14.39 -94.87 -28.07
C ARG A 6 12.94 -95.35 -27.97
N ILE A 7 12.68 -96.48 -27.33
CA ILE A 7 11.31 -97.01 -27.14
C ILE A 7 10.66 -96.44 -25.86
N TYR A 8 11.43 -96.12 -24.83
CA TYR A 8 10.91 -95.48 -23.60
C TYR A 8 10.51 -94.01 -23.79
N GLN A 9 11.11 -93.28 -24.73
CA GLN A 9 10.69 -91.90 -25.04
C GLN A 9 9.42 -91.83 -25.91
N ILE A 10 9.12 -92.85 -26.73
CA ILE A 10 7.93 -92.84 -27.59
C ILE A 10 6.66 -93.28 -26.82
N VAL A 11 6.78 -94.18 -25.84
CA VAL A 11 5.64 -94.59 -24.99
C VAL A 11 5.27 -93.52 -23.95
N TYR A 12 6.24 -92.74 -23.45
CA TYR A 12 5.96 -91.63 -22.52
C TYR A 12 5.33 -90.42 -23.22
N ILE A 13 5.69 -90.18 -24.50
CA ILE A 13 5.12 -89.10 -25.31
C ILE A 13 3.71 -89.46 -25.82
N PHE A 14 3.42 -90.73 -26.18
CA PHE A 14 2.05 -91.13 -26.55
C PHE A 14 1.08 -91.22 -25.36
N SER A 15 1.56 -91.47 -24.13
CA SER A 15 0.73 -91.45 -22.92
C SER A 15 0.39 -90.02 -22.44
N CYS A 16 1.21 -89.03 -22.78
CA CYS A 16 0.97 -87.63 -22.39
C CYS A 16 0.24 -86.82 -23.46
N MET A 17 0.24 -87.25 -24.73
CA MET A 17 -0.41 -86.53 -25.83
C MET A 17 -1.86 -86.97 -26.10
N MET A 18 -2.34 -88.04 -25.45
CA MET A 18 -3.73 -88.52 -25.53
C MET A 18 -4.52 -88.25 -24.23
N ILE A 19 -4.21 -87.17 -23.51
CA ILE A 19 -5.03 -86.59 -22.43
C ILE A 19 -5.21 -85.06 -22.69
N LEU A 20 -5.13 -84.64 -23.95
CA LEU A 20 -5.32 -83.25 -24.36
C LEU A 20 -6.40 -83.04 -25.44
N ILE A 21 -7.19 -84.08 -25.73
CA ILE A 21 -8.34 -83.98 -26.64
C ILE A 21 -9.49 -84.82 -26.08
N LEU A 22 -10.21 -84.28 -25.10
CA LEU A 22 -11.66 -84.45 -24.90
C LEU A 22 -12.08 -83.59 -23.70
N SER A 23 -12.83 -82.55 -24.04
CA SER A 23 -13.51 -81.56 -23.23
C SER A 23 -14.21 -82.09 -21.96
N GLY A 24 -13.97 -81.40 -20.84
CA GLY A 24 -14.89 -81.24 -19.72
C GLY A 24 -15.16 -82.47 -18.86
N SER A 25 -15.05 -82.31 -17.54
CA SER A 25 -15.64 -83.21 -16.52
C SER A 25 -14.79 -84.36 -15.93
N PHE A 26 -13.45 -84.26 -15.88
CA PHE A 26 -12.63 -85.27 -15.16
C PHE A 26 -11.51 -84.65 -14.32
N PHE A 27 -11.86 -83.86 -13.31
CA PHE A 27 -11.00 -83.69 -12.12
C PHE A 27 -11.72 -84.02 -10.80
N THR A 28 -12.97 -84.49 -10.87
CA THR A 28 -13.83 -84.72 -9.70
C THR A 28 -13.84 -86.16 -9.18
N ARG A 29 -12.95 -87.06 -9.62
CA ARG A 29 -13.06 -88.47 -9.20
C ARG A 29 -11.80 -89.29 -8.90
N SER A 30 -10.63 -88.69 -8.70
CA SER A 30 -9.41 -89.46 -8.35
C SER A 30 -8.64 -88.96 -7.11
N ILE A 31 -9.28 -88.28 -6.17
CA ILE A 31 -8.64 -87.97 -4.86
C ILE A 31 -9.43 -88.53 -3.67
N ALA A 32 -10.51 -89.28 -3.92
CA ALA A 32 -11.16 -90.05 -2.88
C ALA A 32 -10.32 -91.30 -2.58
N SER A 33 -9.74 -91.35 -1.38
CA SER A 33 -8.88 -92.40 -0.80
C SER A 33 -7.38 -92.31 -1.08
N ASN A 34 -6.70 -91.42 -0.36
CA ASN A 34 -5.32 -91.70 0.06
C ASN A 34 -5.07 -91.04 1.42
N GLU A 35 -4.74 -91.83 2.44
CA GLU A 35 -4.27 -91.34 3.75
C GLU A 35 -2.92 -90.60 3.67
N HIS A 36 -2.34 -90.49 2.46
CA HIS A 36 -1.10 -89.79 2.13
C HIS A 36 -1.30 -88.45 1.36
N SER A 37 -2.51 -87.89 1.27
CA SER A 37 -2.68 -86.58 0.63
C SER A 37 -2.13 -85.44 1.50
N GLU A 38 -1.30 -84.57 0.93
CA GLU A 38 -0.80 -83.32 1.55
C GLU A 38 -1.93 -82.41 2.05
N PHE A 39 -3.13 -82.56 1.48
CA PHE A 39 -4.33 -81.81 1.83
C PHE A 39 -5.34 -82.65 2.65
N LYS A 40 -6.11 -81.99 3.52
CA LYS A 40 -7.46 -82.44 3.90
C LYS A 40 -8.44 -81.91 2.86
N ILE A 41 -9.01 -82.80 2.06
CA ILE A 41 -10.00 -82.43 1.05
C ILE A 41 -11.40 -82.40 1.69
N ILE A 42 -12.14 -81.34 1.38
CA ILE A 42 -13.55 -81.15 1.71
C ILE A 42 -14.32 -80.92 0.41
N ASP A 43 -15.03 -81.95 -0.04
CA ASP A 43 -15.84 -81.97 -1.26
C ASP A 43 -17.33 -82.21 -0.97
N THR A 44 -17.68 -82.44 0.29
CA THR A 44 -19.05 -82.71 0.79
C THR A 44 -19.38 -81.82 1.99
N ASN A 45 -20.68 -81.65 2.27
CA ASN A 45 -21.13 -80.82 3.38
C ASN A 45 -20.73 -81.41 4.74
N MET A 46 -20.27 -80.57 5.65
CA MET A 46 -19.95 -80.95 7.03
C MET A 46 -20.43 -79.87 8.01
N SER A 47 -20.98 -80.31 9.14
CA SER A 47 -21.27 -79.44 10.28
C SER A 47 -20.47 -79.95 11.46
N LEU A 48 -19.72 -79.08 12.13
CA LEU A 48 -18.99 -79.46 13.33
C LEU A 48 -19.96 -79.74 14.48
N THR A 49 -19.67 -80.79 15.22
CA THR A 49 -20.32 -81.13 16.50
C THR A 49 -19.36 -81.01 17.68
N GLN A 50 -18.08 -80.75 17.39
CA GLN A 50 -17.00 -80.48 18.33
C GLN A 50 -15.89 -79.73 17.60
N SER A 51 -14.97 -79.09 18.33
CA SER A 51 -13.80 -78.46 17.74
C SER A 51 -12.89 -79.48 17.06
N VAL A 52 -12.32 -79.11 15.91
CA VAL A 52 -11.43 -79.94 15.10
C VAL A 52 -10.10 -79.24 14.84
N ASN A 53 -9.03 -80.01 14.81
CA ASN A 53 -7.70 -79.56 14.41
C ASN A 53 -7.15 -80.49 13.33
N TYR A 54 -6.76 -79.90 12.19
CA TYR A 54 -6.10 -80.58 11.09
C TYR A 54 -4.65 -80.09 10.97
N GLU A 55 -3.72 -81.01 11.19
CA GLU A 55 -2.27 -80.77 11.10
C GLU A 55 -1.75 -80.72 9.65
N LYS A 56 -2.54 -80.18 8.71
CA LYS A 56 -2.24 -80.13 7.27
C LYS A 56 -2.99 -79.02 6.57
N ASP A 57 -2.62 -78.74 5.33
CA ASP A 57 -3.35 -77.81 4.45
C ASP A 57 -4.77 -78.32 4.20
N ILE A 58 -5.73 -77.41 4.05
CA ILE A 58 -7.12 -77.71 3.73
C ILE A 58 -7.41 -77.32 2.28
N LEU A 59 -8.04 -78.21 1.52
CA LEU A 59 -8.55 -77.93 0.19
C LEU A 59 -10.07 -78.10 0.17
N ILE A 60 -10.80 -77.01 -0.05
CA ILE A 60 -12.26 -77.01 -0.17
C ILE A 60 -12.64 -76.89 -1.64
N LEU A 61 -13.24 -77.94 -2.20
CA LEU A 61 -13.61 -78.03 -3.61
C LEU A 61 -15.07 -77.60 -3.87
N SER A 62 -16.01 -78.06 -3.04
CA SER A 62 -17.46 -77.87 -3.30
C SER A 62 -18.38 -78.00 -2.08
N GLY A 63 -17.89 -78.42 -0.91
CA GLY A 63 -18.72 -78.68 0.29
C GLY A 63 -19.00 -77.44 1.15
N ASN A 64 -20.12 -77.45 1.87
CA ASN A 64 -20.44 -76.44 2.89
C ASN A 64 -19.91 -76.87 4.26
N VAL A 65 -18.97 -76.11 4.84
CA VAL A 65 -18.42 -76.28 6.18
C VAL A 65 -19.13 -75.32 7.14
N ASN A 66 -19.97 -75.85 8.02
CA ASN A 66 -20.60 -75.10 9.11
C ASN A 66 -19.86 -75.34 10.42
N LEU A 67 -19.30 -74.28 11.01
CA LEU A 67 -18.52 -74.37 12.25
C LEU A 67 -19.41 -74.51 13.50
N ASN A 68 -20.67 -74.04 13.44
CA ASN A 68 -21.71 -74.29 14.43
C ASN A 68 -21.26 -74.07 15.90
N GLY A 69 -20.68 -72.91 16.19
CA GLY A 69 -20.18 -72.56 17.54
C GLY A 69 -18.85 -73.19 17.95
N HIS A 70 -18.24 -74.03 17.11
CA HIS A 70 -17.00 -74.73 17.41
C HIS A 70 -15.77 -74.12 16.73
N THR A 71 -14.58 -74.57 17.14
CA THR A 71 -13.31 -74.13 16.54
C THR A 71 -12.86 -75.08 15.43
N PHE A 72 -12.58 -74.56 14.25
CA PHE A 72 -11.88 -75.25 13.16
C PHE A 72 -10.45 -74.72 13.08
N THR A 73 -9.45 -75.57 13.32
CA THR A 73 -8.03 -75.20 13.22
C THR A 73 -7.36 -75.94 12.06
N SER A 74 -6.62 -75.20 11.25
CA SER A 74 -5.68 -75.69 10.24
C SER A 74 -4.27 -75.25 10.62
N SER A 75 -3.37 -76.21 10.87
CA SER A 75 -1.94 -75.94 11.03
C SER A 75 -1.26 -75.56 9.72
N GLY A 76 -1.91 -75.84 8.58
CA GLY A 76 -1.49 -75.44 7.24
C GLY A 76 -2.29 -74.26 6.66
N SER A 77 -2.16 -74.05 5.36
CA SER A 77 -2.94 -73.08 4.58
C SER A 77 -4.33 -73.61 4.22
N ILE A 78 -5.31 -72.72 3.99
CA ILE A 78 -6.61 -73.07 3.44
C ILE A 78 -6.71 -72.58 1.99
N TYR A 79 -6.93 -73.51 1.06
CA TYR A 79 -7.27 -73.26 -0.34
C TYR A 79 -8.76 -73.48 -0.55
N HIS A 80 -9.51 -72.38 -0.60
CA HIS A 80 -10.96 -72.39 -0.70
C HIS A 80 -11.39 -72.10 -2.14
N VAL A 81 -11.44 -73.16 -2.95
CA VAL A 81 -11.67 -73.12 -4.41
C VAL A 81 -13.17 -73.09 -4.75
N GLY A 82 -14.01 -73.70 -3.92
CA GLY A 82 -15.47 -73.69 -4.04
C GLY A 82 -16.14 -74.09 -2.73
N GLY A 83 -17.47 -74.09 -2.69
CA GLY A 83 -18.24 -74.37 -1.47
C GLY A 83 -18.42 -73.15 -0.56
N THR A 84 -18.78 -73.37 0.70
CA THR A 84 -19.02 -72.29 1.68
C THR A 84 -18.36 -72.63 3.01
N ILE A 85 -17.68 -71.68 3.64
CA ILE A 85 -17.37 -71.73 5.07
C ILE A 85 -18.35 -70.79 5.77
N ASN A 86 -19.24 -71.35 6.60
CA ASN A 86 -20.14 -70.62 7.47
C ASN A 86 -19.61 -70.69 8.91
N VAL A 87 -19.16 -69.55 9.45
CA VAL A 87 -18.53 -69.49 10.77
C VAL A 87 -19.55 -69.71 11.90
N ASN A 88 -20.78 -69.20 11.76
CA ASN A 88 -21.94 -69.54 12.60
C ASN A 88 -21.64 -69.63 14.12
N GLU A 89 -21.26 -68.50 14.71
CA GLU A 89 -20.81 -68.29 16.09
C GLU A 89 -19.54 -69.06 16.49
N GLY A 90 -18.81 -69.58 15.51
CA GLY A 90 -17.60 -70.39 15.68
C GLY A 90 -16.29 -69.63 15.47
N LYS A 91 -15.18 -70.37 15.48
CA LYS A 91 -13.83 -69.83 15.30
C LYS A 91 -13.04 -70.60 14.24
N LEU A 92 -12.57 -69.91 13.19
CA LEU A 92 -11.64 -70.46 12.20
C LEU A 92 -10.22 -69.96 12.51
N ILE A 93 -9.26 -70.88 12.62
CA ILE A 93 -7.85 -70.55 12.85
C ILE A 93 -7.02 -71.17 11.72
N VAL A 94 -6.28 -70.33 11.00
CA VAL A 94 -5.39 -70.71 9.90
C VAL A 94 -3.97 -70.29 10.25
N ALA A 95 -3.07 -71.26 10.44
CA ALA A 95 -1.70 -70.98 10.86
C ALA A 95 -0.79 -70.45 9.73
N HIS A 96 -1.21 -70.60 8.47
CA HIS A 96 -0.54 -70.03 7.30
C HIS A 96 -1.54 -69.18 6.48
N ASP A 97 -1.58 -69.32 5.15
CA ASP A 97 -2.40 -68.48 4.28
C ASP A 97 -3.85 -68.97 4.21
N TYR A 98 -4.79 -68.02 4.16
CA TYR A 98 -6.17 -68.29 3.75
C TYR A 98 -6.43 -67.71 2.36
N ARG A 99 -6.58 -68.58 1.36
CA ARG A 99 -6.76 -68.21 -0.05
C ARG A 99 -8.14 -68.65 -0.55
N LEU A 100 -9.08 -67.71 -0.61
CA LEU A 100 -10.33 -67.83 -1.35
C LEU A 100 -10.09 -67.58 -2.84
N GLN A 101 -9.32 -68.49 -3.46
CA GLN A 101 -8.75 -68.34 -4.79
C GLN A 101 -8.57 -69.73 -5.41
N SER A 102 -8.69 -69.88 -6.74
CA SER A 102 -8.38 -71.16 -7.38
C SER A 102 -6.90 -71.50 -7.28
N MET A 103 -6.58 -72.79 -7.28
CA MET A 103 -5.22 -73.27 -7.49
C MET A 103 -4.86 -73.39 -8.99
N GLU A 104 -5.87 -73.40 -9.86
CA GLU A 104 -5.66 -73.40 -11.31
C GLU A 104 -5.17 -72.05 -11.81
N LYS A 105 -4.33 -72.09 -12.84
CA LYS A 105 -3.91 -70.91 -13.59
C LYS A 105 -4.57 -70.92 -14.98
N ASP A 106 -4.83 -69.74 -15.52
CA ASP A 106 -5.15 -69.57 -16.94
C ASP A 106 -3.89 -69.70 -17.81
N ASP A 107 -4.07 -69.55 -19.13
CA ASP A 107 -3.00 -69.70 -20.12
C ASP A 107 -1.91 -68.62 -19.98
N GLU A 108 -2.20 -67.52 -19.28
CA GLU A 108 -1.28 -66.41 -18.98
C GLU A 108 -0.57 -66.60 -17.63
N GLY A 109 -0.87 -67.70 -16.92
CA GLY A 109 -0.28 -68.02 -15.62
C GLY A 109 -0.92 -67.31 -14.43
N LYS A 110 -2.02 -66.57 -14.62
CA LYS A 110 -2.80 -65.93 -13.55
C LYS A 110 -3.75 -66.94 -12.93
N LYS A 111 -3.89 -66.90 -11.60
CA LYS A 111 -4.81 -67.81 -10.90
C LYS A 111 -6.26 -67.49 -11.28
N LYS A 112 -7.06 -68.53 -11.56
CA LYS A 112 -8.50 -68.42 -11.82
C LYS A 112 -9.28 -68.06 -10.55
N ASP A 113 -10.52 -67.62 -10.75
CA ASP A 113 -11.41 -67.26 -9.65
C ASP A 113 -11.89 -68.50 -8.87
N SER A 114 -12.06 -68.33 -7.56
CA SER A 114 -12.77 -69.28 -6.70
C SER A 114 -14.28 -69.12 -6.88
N SER A 115 -15.05 -70.20 -6.69
CA SER A 115 -16.52 -70.14 -6.54
C SER A 115 -16.96 -70.15 -5.07
N GLY A 116 -16.02 -70.04 -4.13
CA GLY A 116 -16.26 -70.17 -2.69
C GLY A 116 -16.87 -68.92 -2.04
N TYR A 117 -17.51 -69.13 -0.88
CA TYR A 117 -18.04 -68.11 0.01
C TYR A 117 -17.50 -68.22 1.43
N LEU A 118 -16.95 -67.14 1.98
CA LEU A 118 -16.80 -66.99 3.43
C LEU A 118 -18.02 -66.24 3.98
N VAL A 119 -18.67 -66.81 5.00
CA VAL A 119 -19.85 -66.23 5.66
C VAL A 119 -19.55 -65.99 7.14
N MET A 120 -19.61 -64.72 7.51
CA MET A 120 -19.46 -64.17 8.86
C MET A 120 -20.60 -63.20 9.12
N THR A 121 -21.63 -63.66 9.83
CA THR A 121 -22.87 -62.92 10.08
C THR A 121 -23.27 -62.90 11.57
N GLY A 122 -22.65 -63.75 12.40
CA GLY A 122 -22.80 -63.77 13.85
C GLY A 122 -21.83 -62.81 14.55
N GLU A 123 -22.23 -62.28 15.71
CA GLU A 123 -21.38 -61.34 16.47
C GLU A 123 -20.13 -62.03 17.05
N ASN A 124 -20.21 -63.32 17.36
CA ASN A 124 -19.06 -64.09 17.87
C ASN A 124 -18.26 -64.80 16.76
N ASP A 125 -18.61 -64.60 15.48
CA ASP A 125 -17.84 -65.16 14.37
C ASP A 125 -16.39 -64.65 14.43
N SER A 126 -15.43 -65.56 14.46
CA SER A 126 -14.01 -65.22 14.55
C SER A 126 -13.20 -65.99 13.52
N VAL A 127 -12.41 -65.28 12.73
CA VAL A 127 -11.43 -65.84 11.79
C VAL A 127 -10.07 -65.24 12.09
N LEU A 128 -9.09 -66.09 12.39
CA LEU A 128 -7.69 -65.71 12.58
C LEU A 128 -6.83 -66.32 11.48
N VAL A 129 -6.17 -65.49 10.69
CA VAL A 129 -5.21 -65.88 9.65
C VAL A 129 -3.83 -65.41 10.05
N GLN A 130 -2.93 -66.34 10.36
CA GLN A 130 -1.55 -65.99 10.73
C GLN A 130 -0.67 -65.61 9.54
N GLY A 131 -0.97 -66.12 8.33
CA GLY A 131 -0.32 -65.75 7.07
C GLY A 131 -1.14 -64.74 6.26
N ASP A 132 -1.07 -64.85 4.92
CA ASP A 132 -1.76 -63.95 4.00
C ASP A 132 -3.25 -64.31 3.85
N PHE A 133 -4.11 -63.30 3.79
CA PHE A 133 -5.50 -63.43 3.37
C PHE A 133 -5.66 -62.96 1.92
N VAL A 134 -6.11 -63.86 1.04
CA VAL A 134 -6.36 -63.56 -0.38
C VAL A 134 -7.79 -63.92 -0.74
N THR A 135 -8.54 -62.98 -1.30
CA THR A 135 -9.87 -63.22 -1.86
C THR A 135 -9.92 -62.88 -3.35
N GLN A 136 -10.34 -63.86 -4.15
CA GLN A 136 -10.54 -63.80 -5.59
C GLN A 136 -11.74 -64.69 -5.97
N SER A 137 -12.89 -64.44 -5.34
CA SER A 137 -14.12 -65.18 -5.67
C SER A 137 -14.81 -64.54 -6.88
N SER A 138 -15.40 -65.38 -7.75
CA SER A 138 -16.29 -64.97 -8.83
C SER A 138 -17.67 -64.54 -8.31
N HIS A 139 -17.93 -64.73 -7.02
CA HIS A 139 -19.18 -64.39 -6.37
C HIS A 139 -19.12 -63.11 -5.53
N SER A 140 -20.26 -62.42 -5.47
CA SER A 140 -20.47 -61.28 -4.57
C SER A 140 -20.59 -61.74 -3.12
N HIS A 141 -19.85 -61.10 -2.22
CA HIS A 141 -19.92 -61.31 -0.77
C HIS A 141 -20.85 -60.32 -0.06
N SER A 142 -21.68 -59.59 -0.81
CA SER A 142 -22.72 -58.72 -0.22
C SER A 142 -23.60 -59.51 0.76
N ASN A 143 -23.81 -58.97 1.96
CA ASN A 143 -24.58 -59.59 3.05
C ASN A 143 -24.01 -60.93 3.55
N ARG A 144 -22.71 -61.18 3.34
CA ARG A 144 -22.00 -62.37 3.84
C ARG A 144 -20.95 -62.06 4.90
N LEU A 145 -20.43 -60.84 4.93
CA LEU A 145 -19.44 -60.37 5.91
C LEU A 145 -20.04 -59.19 6.68
N THR A 146 -21.02 -59.45 7.55
CA THR A 146 -21.83 -58.41 8.20
C THR A 146 -21.55 -58.22 9.69
N SER A 147 -20.95 -59.21 10.35
CA SER A 147 -20.57 -59.20 11.76
C SER A 147 -19.32 -60.06 12.00
N GLY A 148 -18.78 -60.01 13.21
CA GLY A 148 -17.62 -60.82 13.60
C GLY A 148 -16.27 -60.18 13.27
N ILE A 149 -15.19 -60.91 13.58
CA ILE A 149 -13.81 -60.42 13.51
C ILE A 149 -12.97 -61.29 12.57
N LEU A 150 -12.38 -60.67 11.54
CA LEU A 150 -11.31 -61.25 10.72
C LEU A 150 -9.97 -60.61 11.12
N GLU A 151 -9.15 -61.33 11.89
CA GLU A 151 -7.79 -60.93 12.24
C GLU A 151 -6.78 -61.51 11.23
N VAL A 152 -5.94 -60.67 10.65
CA VAL A 152 -4.91 -61.06 9.66
C VAL A 152 -3.54 -60.57 10.11
N ARG A 153 -2.56 -61.47 10.15
CA ARG A 153 -1.17 -61.17 10.53
C ARG A 153 -0.18 -61.09 9.35
N GLY A 154 -0.54 -61.60 8.17
CA GLY A 154 0.17 -61.38 6.90
C GLY A 154 -0.51 -60.32 6.02
N ASN A 155 -0.29 -60.38 4.72
CA ASN A 155 -0.87 -59.43 3.76
C ASN A 155 -2.37 -59.63 3.57
N PHE A 156 -3.08 -58.57 3.19
CA PHE A 156 -4.50 -58.62 2.82
C PHE A 156 -4.66 -58.24 1.35
N GLN A 157 -5.18 -59.16 0.52
CA GLN A 157 -5.30 -58.93 -0.93
C GLN A 157 -6.71 -59.27 -1.41
N GLN A 158 -7.41 -58.27 -1.93
CA GLN A 158 -8.60 -58.46 -2.77
C GLN A 158 -8.20 -58.36 -4.24
N LYS A 159 -8.38 -59.45 -4.98
CA LYS A 159 -8.02 -59.57 -6.41
C LYS A 159 -9.24 -59.61 -7.31
N ALA A 160 -9.05 -59.26 -8.59
CA ALA A 160 -10.09 -59.25 -9.60
C ALA A 160 -10.79 -60.62 -9.71
N GLY A 161 -12.10 -60.58 -9.48
CA GLY A 161 -13.08 -61.64 -9.64
C GLY A 161 -14.45 -60.94 -9.72
N SER A 162 -15.39 -61.23 -8.83
CA SER A 162 -16.48 -60.29 -8.57
C SER A 162 -15.93 -59.01 -7.91
N ASN A 163 -16.35 -57.84 -8.40
CA ASN A 163 -15.98 -56.56 -7.78
C ASN A 163 -16.43 -56.45 -6.30
N HIS A 164 -17.37 -57.30 -5.87
CA HIS A 164 -17.91 -57.36 -4.51
C HIS A 164 -17.41 -58.58 -3.72
N ASN A 165 -16.30 -59.22 -4.13
CA ASN A 165 -15.80 -60.42 -3.46
C ASN A 165 -15.17 -60.18 -2.08
N PHE A 166 -15.05 -58.92 -1.65
CA PHE A 166 -14.86 -58.54 -0.24
C PHE A 166 -15.70 -57.30 0.09
N ASN A 167 -17.02 -57.49 0.18
CA ASN A 167 -17.97 -56.42 0.51
C ASN A 167 -18.44 -56.55 1.97
N ALA A 168 -17.57 -56.16 2.91
CA ALA A 168 -17.91 -56.16 4.33
C ALA A 168 -18.87 -55.02 4.67
N SER A 169 -19.80 -55.25 5.60
CA SER A 169 -20.76 -54.26 6.10
C SER A 169 -21.12 -54.51 7.56
N GLY A 170 -22.03 -53.71 8.12
CA GLY A 170 -22.50 -53.89 9.50
C GLY A 170 -21.37 -53.72 10.53
N SER A 171 -21.29 -54.66 11.47
CA SER A 171 -20.30 -54.67 12.56
C SER A 171 -19.06 -55.50 12.25
N HIS A 172 -18.92 -56.02 11.02
CA HIS A 172 -17.77 -56.84 10.65
C HIS A 172 -16.45 -56.06 10.75
N LYS A 173 -15.55 -56.52 11.60
CA LYS A 173 -14.25 -55.88 11.85
C LYS A 173 -13.10 -56.67 11.24
N VAL A 174 -12.22 -55.98 10.53
CA VAL A 174 -10.91 -56.52 10.15
C VAL A 174 -9.85 -55.95 11.09
N ILE A 175 -8.98 -56.81 11.62
CA ILE A 175 -7.84 -56.42 12.45
C ILE A 175 -6.55 -56.78 11.72
N LEU A 176 -5.69 -55.80 11.48
CA LEU A 176 -4.34 -56.00 10.94
C LEU A 176 -3.33 -55.98 12.09
N SER A 177 -2.87 -57.17 12.50
CA SER A 177 -2.11 -57.40 13.74
C SER A 177 -0.76 -58.11 13.54
N GLY A 178 -0.22 -58.08 12.32
CA GLY A 178 1.09 -58.63 11.99
C GLY A 178 2.22 -57.95 12.76
N LYS A 179 3.37 -58.62 12.82
CA LYS A 179 4.61 -58.04 13.42
C LYS A 179 5.56 -57.47 12.37
N GLU A 180 5.44 -57.92 11.13
CA GLU A 180 6.23 -57.48 9.98
C GLU A 180 5.41 -56.54 9.10
N LYS A 181 6.01 -56.01 8.03
CA LYS A 181 5.27 -55.23 7.01
C LYS A 181 4.06 -56.03 6.51
N GLN A 182 2.88 -55.39 6.50
CA GLN A 182 1.65 -55.94 5.93
C GLN A 182 1.19 -55.05 4.78
N ASP A 183 1.17 -55.61 3.57
CA ASP A 183 0.63 -54.95 2.39
C ASP A 183 -0.88 -55.23 2.26
N VAL A 184 -1.64 -54.17 2.04
CA VAL A 184 -3.10 -54.21 1.87
C VAL A 184 -3.45 -53.67 0.49
N SER A 185 -4.14 -54.46 -0.32
CA SER A 185 -4.52 -54.06 -1.68
C SER A 185 -5.92 -54.52 -2.09
N PHE A 186 -6.57 -53.68 -2.88
CA PHE A 186 -7.85 -53.93 -3.52
C PHE A 186 -7.73 -53.62 -5.02
N GLU A 187 -7.98 -54.60 -5.87
CA GLU A 187 -8.11 -54.40 -7.32
C GLU A 187 -9.50 -53.82 -7.69
N SER A 188 -10.47 -53.84 -6.78
CA SER A 188 -11.83 -53.30 -6.99
C SER A 188 -12.33 -52.39 -5.85
N PRO A 189 -11.59 -51.32 -5.50
CA PRO A 189 -11.86 -50.50 -4.30
C PRO A 189 -13.14 -49.67 -4.38
N GLY A 190 -13.80 -49.58 -5.55
CA GLY A 190 -15.12 -48.93 -5.65
C GLY A 190 -16.25 -49.74 -5.01
N ASN A 191 -16.07 -51.07 -4.85
CA ASN A 191 -17.13 -51.98 -4.42
C ASN A 191 -16.70 -52.87 -3.24
N SER A 192 -15.45 -53.35 -3.24
CA SER A 192 -14.88 -54.09 -2.12
C SER A 192 -14.19 -53.15 -1.12
N GLY A 193 -14.32 -53.44 0.17
CA GLY A 193 -13.79 -52.61 1.24
C GLY A 193 -14.11 -53.14 2.63
N PHE A 194 -13.55 -52.48 3.63
CA PHE A 194 -13.80 -52.77 5.04
C PHE A 194 -15.10 -52.12 5.53
N ALA A 195 -15.76 -52.73 6.51
CA ALA A 195 -16.81 -52.05 7.28
C ALA A 195 -16.18 -51.33 8.48
N LEU A 196 -15.47 -52.09 9.33
CA LEU A 196 -14.61 -51.58 10.39
C LEU A 196 -13.18 -52.08 10.17
N LEU A 197 -12.21 -51.21 10.42
CA LEU A 197 -10.79 -51.53 10.32
C LEU A 197 -10.07 -51.10 11.59
N GLU A 198 -9.33 -52.04 12.18
CA GLU A 198 -8.44 -51.81 13.30
C GLU A 198 -7.00 -52.15 12.87
N ILE A 199 -6.07 -51.23 13.11
CA ILE A 199 -4.66 -51.40 12.77
C ILE A 199 -3.87 -51.42 14.08
N SER A 200 -3.39 -52.60 14.46
CA SER A 200 -2.49 -52.76 15.61
C SER A 200 -1.02 -52.87 15.20
N ASN A 201 -0.76 -53.18 13.92
CA ASN A 201 0.56 -53.17 13.31
C ASN A 201 0.91 -51.79 12.74
N ASP A 202 2.00 -51.17 13.22
CA ASP A 202 2.47 -49.87 12.75
C ASP A 202 3.25 -49.92 11.42
N HIS A 203 3.39 -51.11 10.82
CA HIS A 203 4.02 -51.37 9.52
C HIS A 203 3.02 -51.74 8.41
N VAL A 204 1.72 -51.43 8.56
CA VAL A 204 0.73 -51.58 7.48
C VAL A 204 0.96 -50.55 6.38
N HIS A 205 0.94 -51.02 5.13
CA HIS A 205 1.05 -50.22 3.92
C HIS A 205 -0.14 -50.49 2.99
N PHE A 206 -0.81 -49.44 2.53
CA PHE A 206 -1.91 -49.56 1.58
C PHE A 206 -1.41 -49.30 0.16
N ASP A 207 -1.42 -50.33 -0.69
CA ASP A 207 -0.89 -50.30 -2.06
C ASP A 207 -1.93 -49.89 -3.12
N SER A 208 -3.17 -49.65 -2.71
CA SER A 208 -4.27 -49.26 -3.61
C SER A 208 -5.08 -48.11 -3.04
N VAL A 209 -5.96 -47.52 -3.86
CA VAL A 209 -7.04 -46.66 -3.36
C VAL A 209 -7.91 -47.47 -2.38
N LEU A 210 -8.38 -46.81 -1.33
CA LEU A 210 -9.28 -47.41 -0.33
C LEU A 210 -10.70 -46.87 -0.49
N ARG A 211 -11.69 -47.75 -0.38
CA ARG A 211 -13.07 -47.33 -0.15
C ARG A 211 -13.17 -46.71 1.23
N GLY A 212 -13.80 -45.55 1.37
CA GLY A 212 -14.11 -44.94 2.65
C GLY A 212 -15.20 -45.71 3.42
N TRP A 213 -15.17 -45.56 4.74
CA TRP A 213 -16.13 -46.12 5.69
C TRP A 213 -16.40 -45.12 6.83
N THR A 214 -17.27 -45.48 7.76
CA THR A 214 -17.55 -44.66 8.95
C THR A 214 -16.62 -45.07 10.09
N LEU A 215 -15.90 -44.11 10.67
CA LEU A 215 -15.07 -44.36 11.85
C LEU A 215 -15.92 -44.54 13.10
N HIS A 216 -15.49 -45.47 13.94
CA HIS A 216 -16.07 -45.69 15.28
C HIS A 216 -15.07 -45.39 16.40
N ASP A 217 -13.79 -45.32 16.07
CA ASP A 217 -12.67 -45.00 16.95
C ASP A 217 -11.61 -44.24 16.14
N ASP A 218 -10.62 -43.69 16.84
CA ASP A 218 -9.47 -43.06 16.21
C ASP A 218 -8.67 -44.03 15.33
N LEU A 219 -8.31 -43.59 14.13
CA LEU A 219 -7.55 -44.37 13.16
C LEU A 219 -6.17 -43.75 12.91
N LYS A 220 -5.13 -44.57 12.98
CA LYS A 220 -3.76 -44.17 12.62
C LYS A 220 -3.27 -44.99 11.44
N ILE A 221 -2.98 -44.31 10.34
CA ILE A 221 -2.40 -44.89 9.13
C ILE A 221 -0.98 -44.36 8.98
N ARG A 222 -0.02 -45.26 8.72
CA ARG A 222 1.36 -44.85 8.47
C ARG A 222 1.50 -44.19 7.10
N ASN A 223 1.03 -44.86 6.04
CA ASN A 223 1.08 -44.36 4.68
C ASN A 223 -0.10 -44.88 3.87
N VAL A 224 -0.59 -44.05 2.94
CA VAL A 224 -1.50 -44.48 1.88
C VAL A 224 -0.76 -44.33 0.55
N GLY A 225 -0.62 -45.41 -0.21
CA GLY A 225 0.07 -45.38 -1.51
C GLY A 225 -0.66 -44.53 -2.55
N HIS A 226 -1.98 -44.37 -2.39
CA HIS A 226 -2.84 -43.55 -3.26
C HIS A 226 -3.71 -42.61 -2.43
N GLY A 227 -4.94 -43.03 -2.12
CA GLY A 227 -5.85 -42.26 -1.30
C GLY A 227 -7.19 -42.95 -1.18
N PHE A 228 -8.27 -42.18 -1.15
CA PHE A 228 -9.60 -42.71 -0.84
C PHE A 228 -10.59 -42.46 -1.97
N THR A 229 -11.55 -43.37 -2.11
CA THR A 229 -12.77 -43.27 -2.91
C THR A 229 -13.99 -43.53 -2.03
N GLY A 230 -15.21 -43.29 -2.53
CA GLY A 230 -16.42 -43.38 -1.69
C GLY A 230 -16.42 -42.35 -0.56
N THR A 231 -17.21 -42.57 0.49
CA THR A 231 -17.31 -41.65 1.63
C THR A 231 -16.59 -42.21 2.83
N MET A 232 -15.62 -41.46 3.34
CA MET A 232 -14.98 -41.67 4.64
C MET A 232 -15.60 -40.68 5.63
N ASP A 233 -16.47 -41.17 6.51
CA ASP A 233 -17.13 -40.37 7.55
C ASP A 233 -16.37 -40.53 8.87
N MET A 234 -15.81 -39.44 9.38
CA MET A 234 -15.06 -39.48 10.64
C MET A 234 -15.98 -39.67 11.86
N ALA A 235 -17.27 -39.31 11.75
CA ALA A 235 -18.26 -39.39 12.82
C ALA A 235 -17.76 -38.82 14.18
N GLY A 236 -17.03 -37.70 14.14
CA GLY A 236 -16.45 -37.06 15.33
C GLY A 236 -15.10 -37.61 15.80
N ASN A 237 -14.59 -38.70 15.20
CA ASN A 237 -13.33 -39.33 15.56
C ASN A 237 -12.13 -38.69 14.84
N LYS A 238 -10.91 -39.10 15.24
CA LYS A 238 -9.67 -38.63 14.65
C LYS A 238 -9.04 -39.66 13.70
N MET A 239 -8.67 -39.22 12.52
CA MET A 239 -7.79 -39.94 11.62
C MET A 239 -6.43 -39.25 11.52
N THR A 240 -5.34 -40.00 11.64
CA THR A 240 -3.98 -39.52 11.39
C THR A 240 -3.31 -40.32 10.30
N VAL A 241 -2.88 -39.65 9.23
CA VAL A 241 -2.03 -40.21 8.17
C VAL A 241 -0.62 -39.66 8.39
N LYS A 242 0.35 -40.51 8.76
CA LYS A 242 1.74 -40.07 9.02
C LYS A 242 2.51 -39.66 7.77
N GLY A 243 2.02 -40.01 6.58
CA GLY A 243 2.52 -39.56 5.29
C GLY A 243 1.53 -38.60 4.60
N GLY A 244 1.82 -38.28 3.33
CA GLY A 244 0.88 -37.56 2.47
C GLY A 244 -0.23 -38.45 1.92
N ILE A 245 -1.20 -37.81 1.27
CA ILE A 245 -2.23 -38.47 0.46
C ILE A 245 -2.01 -38.01 -1.00
N PRO A 246 -1.30 -38.79 -1.82
CA PRO A 246 -0.91 -38.38 -3.17
C PRO A 246 -2.06 -38.30 -4.18
N GLU A 247 -3.19 -38.99 -3.93
CA GLU A 247 -4.32 -38.95 -4.86
C GLU A 247 -5.67 -39.28 -4.18
N HIS A 248 -6.48 -38.26 -3.90
CA HIS A 248 -7.81 -38.43 -3.31
C HIS A 248 -8.95 -38.08 -4.29
N HIS A 249 -9.96 -38.96 -4.37
CA HIS A 249 -11.14 -38.81 -5.25
C HIS A 249 -12.48 -38.95 -4.50
N GLY A 250 -12.45 -39.36 -3.23
CA GLY A 250 -13.63 -39.65 -2.41
C GLY A 250 -14.19 -38.43 -1.68
N THR A 251 -15.07 -38.69 -0.70
CA THR A 251 -15.55 -37.69 0.24
C THR A 251 -14.91 -37.93 1.59
N PHE A 252 -14.22 -36.93 2.14
CA PHE A 252 -13.96 -36.86 3.58
C PHE A 252 -15.06 -36.02 4.22
N LYS A 253 -15.85 -36.62 5.11
CA LYS A 253 -16.82 -35.92 5.93
C LYS A 253 -16.31 -35.92 7.37
N LEU A 254 -15.90 -34.76 7.87
CA LEU A 254 -15.25 -34.67 9.17
C LEU A 254 -16.25 -34.70 10.33
N ALA A 255 -17.46 -34.13 10.17
CA ALA A 255 -18.56 -34.24 11.15
C ALA A 255 -18.12 -34.00 12.61
N GLY A 256 -17.41 -32.89 12.86
CA GLY A 256 -16.83 -32.55 14.17
C GLY A 256 -15.52 -33.26 14.55
N GLY A 257 -15.07 -34.23 13.75
CA GLY A 257 -13.85 -34.99 13.93
C GLY A 257 -12.59 -34.29 13.40
N ALA A 258 -11.47 -35.01 13.39
CA ALA A 258 -10.17 -34.46 12.97
C ALA A 258 -9.46 -35.33 11.93
N LEU A 259 -8.91 -34.71 10.89
CA LEU A 259 -8.04 -35.36 9.91
C LEU A 259 -6.65 -34.69 9.93
N ASP A 260 -5.64 -35.41 10.40
CA ASP A 260 -4.25 -34.96 10.44
C ASP A 260 -3.42 -35.68 9.38
N ILE A 261 -2.89 -34.94 8.41
CA ILE A 261 -2.04 -35.44 7.31
C ILE A 261 -0.63 -34.87 7.49
N HIS A 262 0.34 -35.74 7.75
CA HIS A 262 1.74 -35.37 7.99
C HIS A 262 2.56 -35.39 6.69
N GLY A 263 2.06 -34.71 5.67
CA GLY A 263 2.67 -34.60 4.34
C GLY A 263 1.76 -33.80 3.40
N ASP A 264 2.00 -33.92 2.09
CA ASP A 264 1.17 -33.25 1.09
C ASP A 264 -0.20 -33.93 0.99
N PHE A 265 -1.25 -33.14 0.83
CA PHE A 265 -2.60 -33.60 0.52
C PHE A 265 -3.00 -33.17 -0.89
N ILE A 266 -3.17 -34.14 -1.79
CA ILE A 266 -3.55 -33.89 -3.17
C ILE A 266 -4.98 -34.39 -3.42
N GLN A 267 -5.89 -33.43 -3.49
CA GLN A 267 -7.30 -33.65 -3.77
C GLN A 267 -7.55 -33.54 -5.28
N SER A 268 -7.37 -34.65 -6.00
CA SER A 268 -7.64 -34.75 -7.45
C SER A 268 -9.14 -34.70 -7.78
N GLY A 269 -10.01 -35.06 -6.83
CA GLY A 269 -11.45 -35.05 -6.98
C GLY A 269 -12.20 -35.09 -5.66
N GLY A 270 -13.52 -35.33 -5.74
CA GLY A 270 -14.33 -35.60 -4.56
C GLY A 270 -14.65 -34.37 -3.70
N THR A 271 -14.86 -34.56 -2.40
CA THR A 271 -15.28 -33.47 -1.50
C THR A 271 -14.62 -33.60 -0.13
N VAL A 272 -14.04 -32.52 0.37
CA VAL A 272 -13.60 -32.40 1.76
C VAL A 272 -14.62 -31.51 2.45
N ASP A 273 -15.51 -32.13 3.21
CA ASP A 273 -16.56 -31.48 3.99
C ASP A 273 -16.14 -31.41 5.45
N ILE A 274 -15.83 -30.19 5.91
CA ILE A 274 -15.27 -29.99 7.25
C ILE A 274 -16.35 -30.17 8.34
N ASP A 275 -17.61 -29.77 8.09
CA ASP A 275 -18.77 -30.02 8.96
C ASP A 275 -18.48 -29.93 10.48
N GLY A 276 -17.95 -28.78 10.92
CA GLY A 276 -17.59 -28.49 12.31
C GLY A 276 -16.29 -29.13 12.81
N GLY A 277 -15.58 -29.86 11.95
CA GLY A 277 -14.34 -30.56 12.26
C GLY A 277 -13.07 -29.78 11.94
N ARG A 278 -11.93 -30.49 12.00
CA ARG A 278 -10.59 -29.94 11.77
C ARG A 278 -9.76 -30.75 10.78
N LEU A 279 -9.24 -30.10 9.75
CA LEU A 279 -8.21 -30.64 8.85
C LEU A 279 -6.85 -29.98 9.14
N THR A 280 -5.81 -30.78 9.36
CA THR A 280 -4.43 -30.31 9.47
C THR A 280 -3.56 -30.99 8.41
N VAL A 281 -2.87 -30.20 7.59
CA VAL A 281 -1.91 -30.66 6.58
C VAL A 281 -0.55 -30.05 6.87
N THR A 282 0.46 -30.88 7.17
CA THR A 282 1.81 -30.37 7.49
C THR A 282 2.63 -30.04 6.23
N GLY A 283 2.26 -30.59 5.07
CA GLY A 283 2.82 -30.25 3.77
C GLY A 283 1.91 -29.30 2.98
N ASP A 284 1.93 -29.42 1.66
CA ASP A 284 1.07 -28.64 0.77
C ASP A 284 -0.35 -29.23 0.70
N TYR A 285 -1.37 -28.38 0.67
CA TYR A 285 -2.73 -28.79 0.32
C TYR A 285 -3.07 -28.31 -1.09
N ARG A 286 -3.26 -29.28 -2.00
CA ARG A 286 -3.43 -29.05 -3.43
C ARG A 286 -4.78 -29.59 -3.91
N LEU A 287 -5.69 -28.71 -4.29
CA LEU A 287 -6.86 -29.06 -5.11
C LEU A 287 -6.43 -29.05 -6.58
N GLN A 288 -5.63 -30.04 -6.97
CA GLN A 288 -5.10 -30.25 -8.32
C GLN A 288 -5.15 -31.74 -8.67
N SER A 289 -5.19 -32.07 -9.96
CA SER A 289 -4.93 -33.44 -10.41
C SER A 289 -3.42 -33.74 -10.41
N MET A 290 -3.07 -35.02 -10.22
CA MET A 290 -1.73 -35.53 -10.47
C MET A 290 -1.47 -35.84 -11.95
N GLU A 291 -2.53 -35.92 -12.75
CA GLU A 291 -2.40 -36.02 -14.20
C GLU A 291 -1.84 -34.74 -14.79
N LYS A 292 -0.99 -34.89 -15.79
CA LYS A 292 -0.49 -33.78 -16.60
C LYS A 292 -1.18 -33.75 -17.96
N ASP A 293 -1.39 -32.56 -18.50
CA ASP A 293 -1.75 -32.38 -19.91
C ASP A 293 -0.54 -32.66 -20.82
N ASP A 294 -0.76 -32.55 -22.14
CA ASP A 294 0.27 -32.82 -23.15
C ASP A 294 1.45 -31.84 -23.08
N GLU A 295 1.26 -30.70 -22.41
CA GLU A 295 2.26 -29.64 -22.18
C GLU A 295 3.01 -29.83 -20.86
N GLY A 296 2.64 -30.83 -20.05
CA GLY A 296 3.26 -31.15 -18.77
C GLY A 296 2.71 -30.36 -17.58
N ASN A 297 1.66 -29.54 -17.77
CA ASN A 297 0.96 -28.83 -16.71
C ASN A 297 0.01 -29.79 -15.99
N LYS A 298 -0.20 -29.58 -14.68
CA LYS A 298 -1.19 -30.36 -13.94
C LYS A 298 -2.60 -30.02 -14.41
N LYS A 299 -3.43 -31.04 -14.64
CA LYS A 299 -4.85 -30.87 -14.95
C LYS A 299 -5.65 -30.40 -13.73
N ASP A 300 -6.83 -29.84 -14.00
CA ASP A 300 -7.76 -29.37 -12.98
C ASP A 300 -8.26 -30.51 -12.08
N SER A 301 -8.44 -30.20 -10.80
CA SER A 301 -9.14 -31.07 -9.86
C SER A 301 -10.65 -31.00 -10.09
N ASN A 302 -11.36 -32.11 -9.86
CA ASN A 302 -12.83 -32.10 -9.77
C ASN A 302 -13.35 -31.91 -8.33
N GLY A 303 -12.46 -31.54 -7.41
CA GLY A 303 -12.69 -31.50 -5.97
C GLY A 303 -13.40 -30.24 -5.47
N TYR A 304 -14.11 -30.39 -4.35
CA TYR A 304 -14.63 -29.31 -3.52
C TYR A 304 -13.96 -29.31 -2.14
N LEU A 305 -13.60 -28.12 -1.66
CA LEU A 305 -13.44 -27.85 -0.22
C LEU A 305 -14.72 -27.15 0.28
N VAL A 306 -15.32 -27.67 1.34
CA VAL A 306 -16.55 -27.12 1.92
C VAL A 306 -16.28 -26.70 3.37
N MET A 307 -16.41 -25.39 3.60
CA MET A 307 -16.29 -24.71 4.89
C MET A 307 -17.47 -23.74 5.05
N THR A 308 -18.52 -24.21 5.73
CA THR A 308 -19.78 -23.46 5.87
C THR A 308 -20.20 -23.25 7.33
N GLY A 309 -19.60 -23.98 8.27
CA GLY A 309 -19.80 -23.83 9.70
C GLY A 309 -18.75 -22.91 10.36
N GLU A 310 -19.14 -22.21 11.42
CA GLU A 310 -18.26 -21.28 12.15
C GLU A 310 -17.07 -21.99 12.83
N ASN A 311 -17.24 -23.27 13.18
CA ASN A 311 -16.22 -24.10 13.80
C ASN A 311 -15.31 -24.82 12.77
N ASP A 312 -15.56 -24.65 11.47
CA ASP A 312 -14.77 -25.33 10.44
C ASP A 312 -13.33 -24.80 10.46
N SER A 313 -12.36 -25.70 10.62
CA SER A 313 -10.95 -25.34 10.74
C SER A 313 -10.10 -26.13 9.76
N VAL A 314 -9.32 -25.42 8.95
CA VAL A 314 -8.30 -26.00 8.06
C VAL A 314 -6.97 -25.31 8.35
N LEU A 315 -5.92 -26.08 8.66
CA LEU A 315 -4.55 -25.60 8.82
C LEU A 315 -3.66 -26.24 7.76
N VAL A 316 -3.00 -25.41 6.95
CA VAL A 316 -2.01 -25.82 5.96
C VAL A 316 -0.66 -25.20 6.33
N GLN A 317 0.31 -26.04 6.70
CA GLN A 317 1.65 -25.56 7.08
C GLN A 317 2.54 -25.27 5.86
N GLY A 318 2.29 -25.94 4.72
CA GLY A 318 2.90 -25.64 3.43
C GLY A 318 2.04 -24.71 2.58
N ASP A 319 2.11 -24.89 1.27
CA ASP A 319 1.37 -24.07 0.30
C ASP A 319 -0.07 -24.57 0.15
N PHE A 320 -1.02 -23.62 0.04
CA PHE A 320 -2.38 -23.90 -0.39
C PHE A 320 -2.55 -23.53 -1.87
N ILE A 321 -2.85 -24.53 -2.70
CA ILE A 321 -3.03 -24.35 -4.14
C ILE A 321 -4.41 -24.86 -4.53
N THR A 322 -5.20 -24.01 -5.17
CA THR A 322 -6.52 -24.40 -5.72
C THR A 322 -6.59 -24.20 -7.22
N GLN A 323 -6.93 -25.29 -7.92
CA GLN A 323 -7.10 -25.37 -9.37
C GLN A 323 -8.27 -26.33 -9.69
N SER A 324 -9.42 -26.08 -9.07
CA SER A 324 -10.61 -26.91 -9.30
C SER A 324 -11.36 -26.46 -10.57
N SER A 325 -11.87 -27.43 -11.34
CA SER A 325 -12.83 -27.23 -12.43
C SER A 325 -14.24 -26.89 -11.91
N ARG A 326 -14.43 -26.92 -10.59
CA ARG A 326 -15.71 -26.65 -9.92
C ARG A 326 -15.75 -25.27 -9.27
N SER A 327 -16.94 -24.66 -9.33
CA SER A 327 -17.24 -23.42 -8.61
C SER A 327 -17.39 -23.68 -7.11
N HIS A 328 -16.66 -22.91 -6.30
CA HIS A 328 -16.75 -22.93 -4.84
C HIS A 328 -17.76 -21.90 -4.29
N SER A 329 -18.61 -21.33 -5.15
CA SER A 329 -19.70 -20.44 -4.72
C SER A 329 -20.58 -21.14 -3.67
N ASN A 330 -20.83 -20.45 -2.54
CA ASN A 330 -21.57 -20.95 -1.38
C ASN A 330 -20.94 -22.19 -0.69
N ARG A 331 -19.66 -22.48 -0.94
CA ARG A 331 -18.93 -23.57 -0.27
C ARG A 331 -17.93 -23.10 0.76
N LEU A 332 -17.49 -21.84 0.68
CA LEU A 332 -16.53 -21.22 1.60
C LEU A 332 -17.18 -20.00 2.24
N THR A 333 -18.17 -20.23 3.12
CA THR A 333 -19.03 -19.17 3.69
C THR A 333 -18.77 -18.86 5.16
N SER A 334 -18.11 -19.78 5.88
CA SER A 334 -17.71 -19.60 7.28
C SER A 334 -16.45 -20.41 7.61
N GLY A 335 -16.00 -20.37 8.86
CA GLY A 335 -14.80 -21.08 9.31
C GLY A 335 -13.49 -20.36 8.97
N THR A 336 -12.37 -21.01 9.32
CA THR A 336 -11.01 -20.47 9.14
C THR A 336 -10.11 -21.42 8.38
N LEU A 337 -9.60 -20.96 7.23
CA LEU A 337 -8.48 -21.57 6.51
C LEU A 337 -7.19 -20.82 6.88
N GLU A 338 -6.35 -21.42 7.71
CA GLU A 338 -5.02 -20.92 8.06
C GLU A 338 -3.96 -21.48 7.11
N VAL A 339 -3.14 -20.61 6.54
CA VAL A 339 -2.05 -20.97 5.60
C VAL A 339 -0.73 -20.36 6.07
N GLN A 340 0.28 -21.20 6.25
CA GLN A 340 1.63 -20.80 6.68
C GLN A 340 2.66 -20.75 5.53
N GLY A 341 2.35 -21.36 4.38
CA GLY A 341 3.08 -21.19 3.11
C GLY A 341 2.39 -20.20 2.17
N ASN A 342 2.58 -20.38 0.86
CA ASN A 342 1.97 -19.53 -0.17
C ASN A 342 0.48 -19.86 -0.40
N PHE A 343 -0.27 -18.89 -0.90
CA PHE A 343 -1.65 -19.06 -1.32
C PHE A 343 -1.77 -18.80 -2.83
N MET A 344 -2.15 -19.82 -3.60
CA MET A 344 -2.23 -19.71 -5.06
C MET A 344 -3.58 -20.19 -5.58
N GLN A 345 -4.32 -19.29 -6.23
CA GLN A 345 -5.47 -19.64 -7.04
C GLN A 345 -5.07 -19.66 -8.52
N LYS A 346 -5.15 -20.85 -9.14
CA LYS A 346 -4.77 -21.09 -10.53
C LYS A 346 -5.98 -21.23 -11.46
N ALA A 347 -5.77 -21.03 -12.75
CA ALA A 347 -6.77 -21.18 -13.80
C ALA A 347 -7.42 -22.57 -13.76
N GLY A 348 -8.75 -22.56 -13.76
CA GLY A 348 -9.66 -23.70 -13.70
C GLY A 348 -11.06 -23.12 -13.84
N ASN A 349 -11.98 -23.41 -12.92
CA ASN A 349 -13.15 -22.55 -12.78
C ASN A 349 -12.76 -21.19 -12.17
N ASN A 350 -13.18 -20.07 -12.78
CA ASN A 350 -12.88 -18.73 -12.25
C ASN A 350 -13.38 -18.49 -10.81
N HIS A 351 -14.31 -19.31 -10.31
CA HIS A 351 -14.83 -19.28 -8.94
C HIS A 351 -14.30 -20.43 -8.07
N ASN A 352 -13.16 -21.04 -8.41
CA ASN A 352 -12.59 -22.17 -7.65
C ASN A 352 -12.02 -21.77 -6.27
N PHE A 353 -11.97 -20.47 -5.96
CA PHE A 353 -11.84 -19.96 -4.60
C PHE A 353 -12.75 -18.74 -4.39
N ASN A 354 -14.06 -18.96 -4.30
CA ASN A 354 -15.04 -17.89 -4.07
C ASN A 354 -15.51 -17.87 -2.62
N ALA A 355 -14.67 -17.36 -1.72
CA ALA A 355 -15.03 -17.21 -0.31
C ALA A 355 -15.99 -16.02 -0.10
N SER A 356 -16.93 -16.17 0.83
CA SER A 356 -17.94 -15.16 1.17
C SER A 356 -18.37 -15.27 2.63
N GLY A 357 -19.35 -14.45 3.05
CA GLY A 357 -19.88 -14.49 4.42
C GLY A 357 -18.81 -14.18 5.47
N SER A 358 -18.70 -15.04 6.49
CA SER A 358 -17.74 -14.89 7.59
C SER A 358 -16.45 -15.70 7.39
N HIS A 359 -16.30 -16.42 6.27
CA HIS A 359 -15.12 -17.23 5.97
C HIS A 359 -13.83 -16.42 6.04
N ASN A 360 -12.90 -16.89 6.86
CA ASN A 360 -11.62 -16.24 7.13
C ASN A 360 -10.48 -17.02 6.49
N VAL A 361 -9.64 -16.34 5.71
CA VAL A 361 -8.30 -16.86 5.39
C VAL A 361 -7.29 -16.15 6.29
N LEU A 362 -6.55 -16.92 7.08
CA LEU A 362 -5.49 -16.44 7.96
C LEU A 362 -4.13 -16.72 7.33
N LEU A 363 -3.37 -15.66 7.00
CA LEU A 363 -1.98 -15.75 6.56
C LEU A 363 -1.06 -15.61 7.77
N SER A 364 -0.46 -16.72 8.21
CA SER A 364 0.29 -16.83 9.49
C SER A 364 1.70 -17.41 9.35
N GLY A 365 2.24 -17.45 8.13
CA GLY A 365 3.59 -17.91 7.87
C GLY A 365 4.65 -17.08 8.60
N LYS A 366 5.80 -17.70 8.87
CA LYS A 366 6.94 -17.03 9.53
C LYS A 366 8.00 -16.51 8.57
N LYS A 367 7.77 -16.67 7.26
CA LYS A 367 8.68 -16.31 6.17
C LYS A 367 7.88 -15.54 5.11
N LYS A 368 8.54 -15.14 4.02
CA LYS A 368 7.86 -14.63 2.82
C LYS A 368 6.68 -15.53 2.45
N GLN A 369 5.48 -14.95 2.34
CA GLN A 369 4.29 -15.61 1.83
C GLN A 369 3.81 -14.88 0.57
N GLU A 370 3.71 -15.61 -0.52
CA GLU A 370 3.19 -15.10 -1.79
C GLU A 370 1.71 -15.47 -1.94
N VAL A 371 0.93 -14.49 -2.40
CA VAL A 371 -0.50 -14.64 -2.68
C VAL A 371 -0.77 -14.25 -4.12
N SER A 372 -1.42 -15.14 -4.88
CA SER A 372 -1.79 -14.88 -6.27
C SER A 372 -3.16 -15.44 -6.64
N PHE A 373 -3.84 -14.72 -7.53
CA PHE A 373 -5.09 -15.09 -8.15
C PHE A 373 -5.01 -14.88 -9.66
N GLU A 374 -5.17 -15.95 -10.43
CA GLU A 374 -5.30 -15.87 -11.89
C GLU A 374 -6.71 -15.42 -12.33
N SER A 375 -7.71 -15.43 -11.43
CA SER A 375 -9.09 -14.97 -11.69
C SER A 375 -9.63 -14.02 -10.60
N PRO A 376 -8.99 -12.87 -10.32
CA PRO A 376 -9.29 -12.03 -9.17
C PRO A 376 -10.64 -11.29 -9.23
N ASN A 377 -11.33 -11.31 -10.37
CA ASN A 377 -12.70 -10.77 -10.46
C ASN A 377 -13.75 -11.70 -9.84
N ASN A 378 -13.45 -13.00 -9.76
CA ASN A 378 -14.42 -14.04 -9.41
C ASN A 378 -13.98 -14.84 -8.17
N SER A 379 -12.69 -15.15 -8.08
CA SER A 379 -12.07 -15.76 -6.91
C SER A 379 -11.45 -14.68 -6.02
N GLY A 380 -11.55 -14.89 -4.71
CA GLY A 380 -11.06 -13.95 -3.73
C GLY A 380 -11.48 -14.34 -2.31
N PHE A 381 -10.96 -13.60 -1.35
CA PHE A 381 -11.28 -13.79 0.05
C PHE A 381 -12.68 -13.25 0.38
N GLY A 382 -13.28 -13.80 1.45
CA GLY A 382 -14.40 -13.16 2.14
C GLY A 382 -13.85 -12.19 3.17
N ILE A 383 -13.10 -12.72 4.13
CA ILE A 383 -12.24 -11.99 5.07
C ILE A 383 -10.82 -12.54 4.95
N ASN A 384 -9.84 -11.66 5.00
CA ASN A 384 -8.44 -12.03 5.13
C ASN A 384 -7.84 -11.38 6.38
N THR A 385 -7.26 -12.22 7.24
CA THR A 385 -6.56 -11.86 8.46
C THR A 385 -5.08 -12.09 8.21
N ILE A 386 -4.24 -11.09 8.50
CA ILE A 386 -2.82 -11.11 8.15
C ILE A 386 -2.02 -10.92 9.43
N SER A 387 -1.36 -11.99 9.87
CA SER A 387 -0.45 -11.95 11.03
C SER A 387 1.01 -11.95 10.63
N ASN A 388 1.30 -12.25 9.35
CA ASN A 388 2.64 -12.19 8.78
C ASN A 388 2.85 -10.86 8.04
N GLU A 389 3.86 -10.07 8.45
CA GLU A 389 4.19 -8.80 7.80
C GLU A 389 4.96 -8.95 6.47
N GLU A 390 5.35 -10.18 6.11
CA GLU A 390 6.08 -10.53 4.88
C GLU A 390 5.16 -11.17 3.83
N VAL A 391 3.94 -10.64 3.70
CA VAL A 391 2.96 -11.04 2.68
C VAL A 391 3.09 -10.19 1.42
N TYR A 392 3.15 -10.86 0.27
CA TYR A 392 3.27 -10.27 -1.06
C TYR A 392 2.07 -10.69 -1.91
N PHE A 393 1.19 -9.74 -2.23
CA PHE A 393 0.12 -9.96 -3.21
C PHE A 393 0.67 -9.70 -4.61
N LEU A 394 1.04 -10.75 -5.32
CA LEU A 394 1.72 -10.70 -6.62
C LEU A 394 0.79 -10.43 -7.81
N THR A 395 -0.52 -10.42 -7.55
CA THR A 395 -1.55 -10.09 -8.54
C THR A 395 -2.53 -9.11 -7.92
N VAL A 396 -3.35 -8.48 -8.77
CA VAL A 396 -4.57 -7.82 -8.31
C VAL A 396 -5.41 -8.83 -7.50
N VAL A 397 -6.05 -8.37 -6.43
CA VAL A 397 -6.92 -9.21 -5.58
C VAL A 397 -8.32 -8.63 -5.45
N ARG A 398 -9.33 -9.47 -5.24
CA ARG A 398 -10.67 -8.98 -4.90
C ARG A 398 -10.64 -8.32 -3.53
N GLY A 399 -11.01 -7.05 -3.47
CA GLY A 399 -11.08 -6.30 -2.22
C GLY A 399 -12.01 -6.95 -1.20
N TRP A 400 -11.66 -6.78 0.07
CA TRP A 400 -12.41 -7.29 1.22
C TRP A 400 -12.52 -6.23 2.32
N LYS A 401 -13.24 -6.56 3.39
CA LYS A 401 -13.33 -5.70 4.57
C LYS A 401 -12.29 -6.11 5.62
N LEU A 402 -11.45 -5.17 6.06
CA LEU A 402 -10.49 -5.43 7.14
C LEU A 402 -11.21 -5.68 8.47
N LYS A 403 -10.76 -6.72 9.20
CA LYS A 403 -11.22 -7.05 10.57
C LYS A 403 -10.29 -6.53 11.66
N GLU A 404 -9.04 -6.30 11.33
CA GLU A 404 -8.00 -5.74 12.19
C GLU A 404 -7.01 -4.94 11.36
N ASP A 405 -6.09 -4.25 12.02
CA ASP A 405 -4.99 -3.56 11.35
C ASP A 405 -4.10 -4.60 10.66
N ALA A 406 -3.61 -4.27 9.46
CA ALA A 406 -2.84 -5.18 8.64
C ALA A 406 -1.59 -4.49 8.08
N VAL A 407 -0.51 -5.26 8.01
CA VAL A 407 0.75 -4.86 7.39
C VAL A 407 1.07 -5.86 6.29
N ILE A 408 1.24 -5.36 5.07
CA ILE A 408 1.59 -6.16 3.90
C ILE A 408 2.83 -5.56 3.25
N ARG A 409 3.62 -6.41 2.59
CA ARG A 409 4.84 -5.93 1.95
C ARG A 409 4.54 -5.29 0.60
N GLU A 410 3.77 -5.98 -0.23
CA GLU A 410 3.53 -5.61 -1.64
C GLU A 410 2.09 -5.92 -2.05
N MET A 411 1.54 -5.05 -2.91
CA MET A 411 0.19 -5.16 -3.47
C MET A 411 0.11 -4.43 -4.82
N HIS A 412 -0.50 -5.07 -5.83
CA HIS A 412 -0.68 -4.50 -7.17
C HIS A 412 -2.09 -3.96 -7.45
N GLY A 413 -2.87 -3.65 -6.41
CA GLY A 413 -4.23 -3.13 -6.51
C GLY A 413 -5.33 -4.15 -6.26
N PHE A 414 -6.57 -3.77 -6.56
CA PHE A 414 -7.73 -4.58 -6.24
C PHE A 414 -8.88 -4.42 -7.25
N THR A 415 -9.68 -5.48 -7.36
CA THR A 415 -11.02 -5.46 -7.97
C THR A 415 -12.07 -5.36 -6.87
N GLY A 416 -13.34 -5.10 -7.20
CA GLY A 416 -14.40 -5.03 -6.18
C GLY A 416 -14.17 -3.88 -5.19
N THR A 417 -14.45 -4.11 -3.90
CA THR A 417 -14.33 -3.08 -2.85
C THR A 417 -13.41 -3.54 -1.72
N MET A 418 -12.32 -2.80 -1.50
CA MET A 418 -11.48 -2.89 -0.30
C MET A 418 -12.01 -1.88 0.73
N ASP A 419 -12.56 -2.35 1.84
CA ASP A 419 -13.08 -1.50 2.93
C ASP A 419 -12.19 -1.63 4.16
N LEU A 420 -11.48 -0.57 4.53
CA LEU A 420 -10.63 -0.58 5.70
C LEU A 420 -11.45 -0.59 7.00
N GLY A 421 -12.74 -0.22 6.96
CA GLY A 421 -13.65 -0.32 8.09
C GLY A 421 -13.12 0.31 9.38
N GLY A 422 -12.47 1.48 9.28
CA GLY A 422 -11.90 2.21 10.42
C GLY A 422 -10.49 1.77 10.87
N ARG A 423 -9.86 0.82 10.18
CA ARG A 423 -8.56 0.22 10.55
C ARG A 423 -7.40 0.77 9.73
N THR A 424 -6.19 0.39 10.13
CA THR A 424 -4.96 0.73 9.42
C THR A 424 -4.53 -0.38 8.47
N LEU A 425 -4.33 -0.05 7.20
CA LEU A 425 -3.58 -0.88 6.25
C LEU A 425 -2.26 -0.19 5.95
N THR A 426 -1.14 -0.90 6.18
CA THR A 426 0.19 -0.44 5.79
C THR A 426 0.72 -1.34 4.68
N VAL A 427 1.04 -0.76 3.53
CA VAL A 427 1.78 -1.41 2.44
C VAL A 427 3.20 -0.88 2.45
N LYS A 428 4.19 -1.73 2.73
CA LYS A 428 5.59 -1.29 2.93
C LYS A 428 6.25 -0.81 1.64
N ASN A 429 5.87 -1.34 0.49
CA ASN A 429 6.42 -0.98 -0.82
C ASN A 429 5.51 0.01 -1.58
N PRO A 430 6.01 0.59 -2.70
CA PRO A 430 5.15 1.31 -3.65
C PRO A 430 3.96 0.47 -4.11
N VAL A 431 2.86 1.13 -4.44
CA VAL A 431 1.63 0.49 -4.91
C VAL A 431 1.20 1.09 -6.23
N THR A 432 1.05 0.24 -7.24
CA THR A 432 0.25 0.56 -8.43
C THR A 432 -1.16 0.00 -8.21
N MET A 433 -2.17 0.85 -8.11
CA MET A 433 -3.57 0.44 -8.00
C MET A 433 -4.10 -0.04 -9.36
N GLN A 434 -3.73 -1.26 -9.75
CA GLN A 434 -4.27 -1.85 -10.97
C GLN A 434 -5.69 -2.40 -10.73
N GLY A 435 -6.57 -2.17 -11.70
CA GLY A 435 -7.95 -2.65 -11.69
C GLY A 435 -8.99 -1.57 -11.32
N PRO A 436 -10.27 -1.78 -11.68
CA PRO A 436 -11.32 -0.79 -11.53
C PRO A 436 -11.96 -0.76 -10.12
N GLY A 437 -11.31 -1.36 -9.12
CA GLY A 437 -11.87 -1.51 -7.78
C GLY A 437 -11.97 -0.18 -7.00
N THR A 438 -12.65 -0.23 -5.86
CA THR A 438 -12.78 0.89 -4.92
C THR A 438 -12.07 0.57 -3.61
N CYS A 439 -11.21 1.46 -3.12
CA CYS A 439 -10.73 1.45 -1.75
C CYS A 439 -11.46 2.53 -0.96
N SER A 440 -12.18 2.10 0.08
CA SER A 440 -12.85 2.97 1.03
C SER A 440 -12.11 2.89 2.36
N LEU A 441 -11.56 4.02 2.81
CA LEU A 441 -10.85 4.09 4.08
C LEU A 441 -11.82 4.02 5.27
N SER A 442 -13.06 4.52 5.11
CA SER A 442 -14.14 4.39 6.10
C SER A 442 -13.68 4.82 7.51
N ARG A 443 -13.06 6.01 7.63
CA ARG A 443 -12.41 6.56 8.85
C ARG A 443 -11.12 5.85 9.29
N GLY A 444 -10.66 4.87 8.52
CA GLY A 444 -9.39 4.17 8.72
C GLY A 444 -8.21 4.91 8.11
N LYS A 445 -7.08 4.22 8.04
CA LYS A 445 -5.80 4.78 7.60
C LYS A 445 -5.12 3.88 6.57
N LEU A 446 -4.78 4.43 5.41
CA LEU A 446 -3.94 3.74 4.42
C LEU A 446 -2.56 4.37 4.41
N VAL A 447 -1.51 3.57 4.60
CA VAL A 447 -0.11 3.99 4.54
C VAL A 447 0.58 3.26 3.40
N ILE A 448 1.14 4.00 2.45
CA ILE A 448 1.95 3.49 1.34
C ILE A 448 3.40 3.89 1.58
N GLY A 449 4.29 2.90 1.67
CA GLY A 449 5.69 3.09 2.05
C GLY A 449 6.59 3.70 0.96
N GLY A 450 6.08 3.82 -0.27
CA GLY A 450 6.72 4.56 -1.37
C GLY A 450 5.67 5.28 -2.21
N ASP A 451 5.80 5.21 -3.52
CA ASP A 451 4.88 5.87 -4.46
C ASP A 451 3.52 5.16 -4.52
N LEU A 452 2.48 5.95 -4.75
CA LEU A 452 1.13 5.48 -5.06
C LEU A 452 0.80 5.88 -6.50
N VAL A 453 0.79 4.90 -7.41
CA VAL A 453 0.37 5.09 -8.80
C VAL A 453 -1.08 4.62 -8.94
N GLN A 454 -1.98 5.51 -9.36
CA GLN A 454 -3.40 5.23 -9.53
C GLN A 454 -3.81 5.33 -11.01
N PRO A 455 -3.55 4.29 -11.83
CA PRO A 455 -3.97 4.28 -13.23
C PRO A 455 -5.48 4.04 -13.42
N ASP A 456 -6.12 3.40 -12.43
CA ASP A 456 -7.56 3.12 -12.44
C ASP A 456 -8.09 3.06 -10.99
N GLY A 457 -9.39 2.80 -10.85
CA GLY A 457 -10.00 2.56 -9.56
C GLY A 457 -10.26 3.83 -8.74
N THR A 458 -10.92 3.64 -7.62
CA THR A 458 -11.45 4.73 -6.78
C THR A 458 -10.80 4.71 -5.42
N LEU A 459 -10.29 5.86 -4.97
CA LEU A 459 -9.85 6.03 -3.58
C LEU A 459 -10.81 6.98 -2.85
N THR A 460 -11.58 6.45 -1.90
CA THR A 460 -12.50 7.24 -1.07
C THR A 460 -11.98 7.33 0.35
N ILE A 461 -11.67 8.56 0.79
CA ILE A 461 -11.07 8.80 2.11
C ILE A 461 -12.11 8.64 3.23
N GLY A 462 -13.36 9.08 3.04
CA GLY A 462 -14.49 8.70 3.89
C GLY A 462 -14.31 8.99 5.40
N GLY A 463 -13.74 10.14 5.72
CA GLY A 463 -13.32 10.60 7.05
C GLY A 463 -12.01 10.00 7.57
N GLY A 464 -11.24 9.32 6.71
CA GLY A 464 -10.00 8.63 7.04
C GLY A 464 -8.72 9.40 6.68
N THR A 465 -7.61 8.69 6.64
CA THR A 465 -6.29 9.26 6.32
C THR A 465 -5.51 8.42 5.33
N LEU A 466 -5.10 9.02 4.21
CA LEU A 466 -4.08 8.46 3.32
C LEU A 466 -2.72 9.09 3.62
N ILE A 467 -1.68 8.28 3.74
CA ILE A 467 -0.29 8.71 3.80
C ILE A 467 0.50 8.01 2.70
N VAL A 468 1.08 8.79 1.80
CA VAL A 468 2.00 8.32 0.75
C VAL A 468 3.40 8.83 1.10
N GLN A 469 4.35 7.91 1.30
CA GLN A 469 5.72 8.28 1.68
C GLN A 469 6.55 8.80 0.49
N GLY A 470 6.17 8.46 -0.74
CA GLY A 470 6.71 9.02 -1.98
C GLY A 470 5.67 9.86 -2.72
N ASP A 471 5.61 9.69 -4.03
CA ASP A 471 4.75 10.46 -4.93
C ASP A 471 3.35 9.86 -5.03
N TYR A 472 2.33 10.70 -5.16
CA TYR A 472 0.98 10.28 -5.54
C TYR A 472 0.72 10.65 -7.00
N ILE A 473 0.78 9.64 -7.86
CA ILE A 473 0.73 9.75 -9.30
C ILE A 473 -0.61 9.19 -9.82
N MET A 474 -1.52 10.05 -10.22
CA MET A 474 -2.77 9.67 -10.87
C MET A 474 -2.62 9.75 -12.40
N GLN A 475 -1.80 8.83 -12.93
CA GLN A 475 -1.55 8.62 -14.37
C GLN A 475 -1.82 7.17 -14.76
N GLY A 476 -2.23 6.95 -16.00
CA GLY A 476 -2.33 5.64 -16.62
C GLY A 476 -0.96 5.01 -16.89
N MET A 477 -0.95 3.71 -17.18
CA MET A 477 0.28 3.04 -17.60
C MET A 477 0.61 3.45 -19.04
N PRO A 478 1.89 3.63 -19.41
CA PRO A 478 2.26 3.90 -20.79
C PRO A 478 1.97 2.69 -21.69
N GLN A 479 1.70 2.94 -22.99
CA GLN A 479 1.41 1.87 -23.97
C GLN A 479 2.63 1.00 -24.25
N GLU A 480 3.82 1.60 -24.21
CA GLU A 480 5.09 0.95 -24.47
C GLU A 480 6.08 1.30 -23.35
N GLU A 481 7.07 0.45 -23.12
CA GLU A 481 8.07 0.66 -22.09
C GLU A 481 8.86 1.96 -22.36
N GLY A 482 8.84 2.88 -21.39
CA GLY A 482 9.46 4.21 -21.52
C GLY A 482 8.64 5.24 -22.31
N GLY A 483 7.42 4.90 -22.75
CA GLY A 483 6.50 5.85 -23.38
C GLY A 483 5.84 6.84 -22.39
N GLU A 484 5.13 7.82 -22.94
CA GLU A 484 4.36 8.78 -22.13
C GLU A 484 3.19 8.08 -21.42
N PRO A 485 2.86 8.48 -20.17
CA PRO A 485 1.73 7.93 -19.44
C PRO A 485 0.39 8.24 -20.11
N GLU A 486 -0.51 7.26 -20.18
CA GLU A 486 -1.90 7.49 -20.57
C GLU A 486 -2.68 8.26 -19.50
N ASP A 487 -3.89 8.72 -19.84
CA ASP A 487 -4.81 9.29 -18.86
C ASP A 487 -5.29 8.23 -17.88
N SER A 488 -5.13 8.48 -16.58
CA SER A 488 -5.72 7.65 -15.53
C SER A 488 -7.25 7.60 -15.68
N ARG A 489 -7.86 6.46 -15.37
CA ARG A 489 -9.32 6.32 -15.23
C ARG A 489 -9.78 6.43 -13.77
N GLY A 490 -8.84 6.61 -12.85
CA GLY A 490 -9.07 6.67 -11.42
C GLY A 490 -9.54 8.04 -10.92
N TYR A 491 -10.02 8.07 -9.67
CA TYR A 491 -10.37 9.31 -8.99
C TYR A 491 -10.07 9.21 -7.49
N LEU A 492 -9.79 10.38 -6.91
CA LEU A 492 -9.67 10.61 -5.48
C LEU A 492 -10.95 11.30 -4.99
N ASN A 493 -11.53 10.79 -3.91
CA ASN A 493 -12.76 11.30 -3.33
C ASN A 493 -12.52 11.74 -1.88
N MET A 494 -12.52 13.06 -1.68
CA MET A 494 -12.39 13.80 -0.43
C MET A 494 -13.61 14.72 -0.25
N THR A 495 -14.57 14.24 0.53
CA THR A 495 -15.92 14.84 0.69
C THR A 495 -16.33 15.00 2.15
N HIS A 496 -15.44 14.70 3.10
CA HIS A 496 -15.67 14.87 4.54
C HIS A 496 -14.61 15.81 5.13
N ASP A 497 -15.00 16.62 6.12
CA ASP A 497 -14.08 17.58 6.76
C ASP A 497 -12.88 16.92 7.46
N ARG A 498 -13.00 15.62 7.80
CA ARG A 498 -11.92 14.82 8.38
C ARG A 498 -11.01 14.13 7.37
N ASP A 499 -11.33 14.21 6.08
CA ASP A 499 -10.50 13.60 5.05
C ASP A 499 -9.10 14.22 5.08
N LYS A 500 -8.09 13.38 5.25
CA LYS A 500 -6.68 13.80 5.19
C LYS A 500 -5.93 12.97 4.17
N VAL A 501 -5.24 13.64 3.25
CA VAL A 501 -4.27 13.02 2.36
C VAL A 501 -2.93 13.72 2.61
N LEU A 502 -1.89 12.96 2.94
CA LEU A 502 -0.52 13.45 3.05
C LEU A 502 0.32 12.78 1.97
N VAL A 503 0.91 13.58 1.09
CA VAL A 503 1.86 13.17 0.07
C VAL A 503 3.21 13.77 0.41
N LYS A 504 4.20 12.92 0.70
CA LYS A 504 5.54 13.38 1.08
C LYS A 504 6.42 13.75 -0.13
N GLY A 505 6.16 13.17 -1.29
CA GLY A 505 6.73 13.59 -2.56
C GLY A 505 5.75 14.45 -3.36
N ASP A 506 5.73 14.23 -4.66
CA ASP A 506 4.96 15.00 -5.63
C ASP A 506 3.52 14.51 -5.74
N PHE A 507 2.59 15.44 -5.98
CA PHE A 507 1.23 15.13 -6.36
C PHE A 507 1.03 15.42 -7.85
N ILE A 508 0.82 14.37 -8.65
CA ILE A 508 0.62 14.47 -10.09
C ILE A 508 -0.78 13.96 -10.43
N THR A 509 -1.59 14.77 -11.12
CA THR A 509 -2.91 14.34 -11.61
C THR A 509 -3.04 14.53 -13.11
N GLN A 510 -3.35 13.43 -13.79
CA GLN A 510 -3.62 13.35 -15.22
C GLN A 510 -4.69 12.26 -15.45
N THR A 511 -5.93 12.59 -15.09
CA THR A 511 -7.06 11.66 -15.30
C THR A 511 -8.03 12.15 -16.36
N SER A 512 -8.62 11.19 -17.08
CA SER A 512 -9.78 11.39 -17.96
C SER A 512 -11.09 11.68 -17.20
N ARG A 513 -11.08 11.55 -15.87
CA ARG A 513 -12.22 11.81 -14.99
C ARG A 513 -12.24 13.25 -14.49
N SER A 514 -13.45 13.77 -14.26
CA SER A 514 -13.64 15.05 -13.58
C SER A 514 -13.71 14.83 -12.07
N HIS A 515 -12.98 15.64 -11.30
CA HIS A 515 -13.06 15.71 -9.84
C HIS A 515 -14.14 16.67 -9.32
N SER A 516 -15.00 17.21 -10.19
CA SER A 516 -16.18 17.96 -9.78
C SER A 516 -17.01 17.13 -8.77
N ASN A 517 -17.37 17.75 -7.65
CA ASN A 517 -18.07 17.14 -6.51
C ASN A 517 -17.33 15.98 -5.82
N ARG A 518 -16.01 15.84 -6.03
CA ARG A 518 -15.18 14.80 -5.39
C ARG A 518 -14.09 15.34 -4.50
N LEU A 519 -13.65 16.58 -4.71
CA LEU A 519 -12.68 17.27 -3.85
C LEU A 519 -13.39 18.46 -3.19
N THR A 520 -14.38 18.17 -2.33
CA THR A 520 -15.24 19.21 -1.73
C THR A 520 -14.85 19.55 -0.30
N ARG A 521 -14.20 18.65 0.44
CA ARG A 521 -13.82 18.87 1.84
C ARG A 521 -12.53 18.14 2.19
N GLY A 522 -11.97 18.46 3.35
CA GLY A 522 -10.75 17.83 3.85
C GLY A 522 -9.47 18.53 3.38
N VAL A 523 -8.32 17.93 3.73
CA VAL A 523 -7.00 18.52 3.52
C VAL A 523 -6.11 17.59 2.71
N LEU A 524 -5.61 18.08 1.58
CA LEU A 524 -4.51 17.49 0.82
C LEU A 524 -3.21 18.24 1.16
N GLU A 525 -2.35 17.63 1.96
CA GLU A 525 -1.01 18.12 2.32
C GLU A 525 0.02 17.55 1.34
N VAL A 526 0.77 18.41 0.65
CA VAL A 526 1.82 18.05 -0.32
C VAL A 526 3.14 18.66 0.12
N ARG A 527 4.20 17.82 0.12
CA ARG A 527 5.57 18.22 0.50
C ARG A 527 6.55 18.28 -0.67
N GLY A 528 6.23 17.70 -1.82
CA GLY A 528 6.91 17.92 -3.10
C GLY A 528 6.13 18.85 -4.03
N ASP A 529 6.30 18.66 -5.33
CA ASP A 529 5.65 19.46 -6.37
C ASP A 529 4.18 19.09 -6.56
N PHE A 530 3.43 20.01 -7.16
CA PHE A 530 2.04 19.79 -7.55
C PHE A 530 1.87 20.04 -9.04
N HIS A 531 1.47 19.01 -9.77
CA HIS A 531 1.30 19.06 -11.22
C HIS A 531 -0.08 18.56 -11.64
N GLN A 532 -0.91 19.47 -12.16
CA GLN A 532 -2.11 19.14 -12.91
C GLN A 532 -1.79 19.16 -14.41
N LYS A 533 -1.78 17.97 -15.03
CA LYS A 533 -1.44 17.77 -16.45
C LYS A 533 -2.69 17.55 -17.33
N ALA A 534 -2.51 17.67 -18.65
CA ALA A 534 -3.53 17.45 -19.68
C ALA A 534 -4.21 16.09 -19.54
N GLY A 535 -5.54 16.14 -19.46
CA GLY A 535 -6.45 15.00 -19.40
C GLY A 535 -7.85 15.56 -19.47
N ASN A 536 -8.72 15.24 -18.52
CA ASN A 536 -9.92 16.05 -18.30
C ASN A 536 -9.53 17.42 -17.72
N ASN A 537 -10.00 18.52 -18.32
CA ASN A 537 -9.72 19.87 -17.83
C ASN A 537 -10.20 20.12 -16.37
N HIS A 538 -11.05 19.26 -15.81
CA HIS A 538 -11.54 19.30 -14.43
C HIS A 538 -10.93 18.17 -13.55
N ASN A 539 -9.77 17.62 -13.91
CA ASN A 539 -9.07 16.55 -13.17
C ASN A 539 -8.40 17.02 -11.86
N PHE A 540 -8.51 18.31 -11.53
CA PHE A 540 -8.33 18.83 -10.19
C PHE A 540 -9.29 20.00 -9.93
N ASN A 541 -10.59 19.74 -9.92
CA ASN A 541 -11.59 20.75 -9.63
C ASN A 541 -12.05 20.69 -8.16
N ALA A 542 -11.27 21.30 -7.25
CA ALA A 542 -11.64 21.39 -5.84
C ALA A 542 -12.72 22.46 -5.62
N SER A 543 -13.62 22.24 -4.65
CA SER A 543 -14.70 23.20 -4.29
C SER A 543 -15.00 23.16 -2.79
N GLU A 544 -16.00 23.94 -2.34
CA GLU A 544 -16.44 24.01 -0.95
C GLU A 544 -15.28 24.30 0.03
N SER A 545 -15.10 23.50 1.09
CA SER A 545 -14.09 23.70 2.14
C SER A 545 -12.81 22.90 1.91
N HIS A 546 -12.64 22.25 0.75
CA HIS A 546 -11.43 21.50 0.44
C HIS A 546 -10.20 22.42 0.45
N LYS A 547 -9.14 21.98 1.14
CA LYS A 547 -7.91 22.75 1.31
C LYS A 547 -6.70 21.97 0.81
N VAL A 548 -5.85 22.63 0.03
CA VAL A 548 -4.50 22.16 -0.27
C VAL A 548 -3.51 22.86 0.64
N LEU A 549 -2.54 22.12 1.20
CA LEU A 549 -1.49 22.65 2.07
C LEU A 549 -0.12 22.32 1.48
N PHE A 550 0.66 23.36 1.14
CA PHE A 550 2.06 23.23 0.76
C PHE A 550 2.96 23.37 2.00
N SER A 551 3.68 22.31 2.32
CA SER A 551 4.44 22.15 3.59
C SER A 551 5.79 21.45 3.43
N GLY A 552 6.33 21.44 2.21
CA GLY A 552 7.66 20.93 1.92
C GLY A 552 8.75 21.72 2.64
N GLU A 553 9.89 21.07 2.86
CA GLU A 553 11.10 21.71 3.40
C GLU A 553 12.01 22.27 2.28
N ASN A 554 11.78 21.84 1.04
CA ASN A 554 12.52 22.25 -0.16
C ASN A 554 11.63 23.13 -1.06
N GLU A 555 12.19 23.64 -2.15
CA GLU A 555 11.42 24.28 -3.22
C GLU A 555 10.22 23.42 -3.64
N GLN A 556 9.06 24.04 -3.81
CA GLN A 556 7.85 23.38 -4.34
C GLN A 556 7.30 24.17 -5.52
N ARG A 557 7.10 23.48 -6.64
CA ARG A 557 6.55 24.06 -7.87
C ARG A 557 5.12 23.61 -8.06
N VAL A 558 4.26 24.57 -8.44
CA VAL A 558 2.83 24.36 -8.62
C VAL A 558 2.45 24.74 -10.05
N PHE A 559 1.91 23.78 -10.79
CA PHE A 559 1.55 23.95 -12.19
C PHE A 559 0.15 23.41 -12.49
N PHE A 560 -0.62 24.20 -13.22
CA PHE A 560 -1.89 23.82 -13.84
C PHE A 560 -1.84 24.03 -15.34
N GLU A 561 -2.05 22.96 -16.09
CA GLU A 561 -2.19 23.04 -17.54
C GLU A 561 -3.58 23.57 -17.97
N ALA A 562 -4.62 23.35 -17.15
CA ALA A 562 -5.99 23.77 -17.43
C ALA A 562 -6.59 24.68 -16.33
N PRO A 563 -6.00 25.84 -16.03
CA PRO A 563 -6.34 26.66 -14.85
C PRO A 563 -7.70 27.35 -14.89
N GLY A 564 -8.40 27.32 -16.04
CA GLY A 564 -9.79 27.79 -16.13
C GLY A 564 -10.83 26.82 -15.58
N ASN A 565 -10.50 25.53 -15.48
CA ASN A 565 -11.43 24.46 -15.10
C ASN A 565 -10.94 23.66 -13.89
N SER A 566 -9.63 23.57 -13.69
CA SER A 566 -8.99 23.00 -12.51
C SER A 566 -8.38 24.09 -11.64
N GLY A 567 -8.38 23.89 -10.33
CA GLY A 567 -7.86 24.84 -9.36
C GLY A 567 -8.23 24.49 -7.92
N PHE A 568 -7.64 25.24 -7.00
CA PHE A 568 -7.90 25.12 -5.56
C PHE A 568 -9.25 25.73 -5.18
N ALA A 569 -9.86 25.22 -4.11
CA ALA A 569 -10.95 25.91 -3.41
C ALA A 569 -10.39 26.79 -2.29
N GLY A 570 -9.53 26.22 -1.45
CA GLY A 570 -8.62 26.94 -0.56
C GLY A 570 -7.21 26.38 -0.66
N CYS A 571 -6.22 27.24 -0.46
CA CYS A 571 -4.80 26.88 -0.44
C CYS A 571 -4.13 27.59 0.75
N SER A 572 -3.35 26.85 1.52
CA SER A 572 -2.43 27.41 2.52
C SER A 572 -1.00 27.04 2.22
N ILE A 573 -0.12 27.95 2.61
CA ILE A 573 1.28 27.93 2.26
C ILE A 573 2.04 28.06 3.58
N SER A 574 2.72 26.99 3.96
CA SER A 574 3.63 27.00 5.13
C SER A 574 5.09 26.94 4.71
N ASN A 575 5.35 26.48 3.49
CA ASN A 575 6.65 26.57 2.85
C ASN A 575 6.82 27.96 2.19
N LYS A 576 7.91 28.65 2.51
CA LYS A 576 8.22 29.98 1.95
C LYS A 576 8.82 29.92 0.53
N ASP A 577 9.26 28.74 0.10
CA ASP A 577 9.95 28.51 -1.18
C ASP A 577 8.99 27.86 -2.22
N VAL A 578 7.78 28.43 -2.35
CA VAL A 578 6.75 27.96 -3.30
C VAL A 578 6.72 28.84 -4.55
N TYR A 579 6.70 28.21 -5.73
CA TYR A 579 6.57 28.84 -7.04
C TYR A 579 5.26 28.42 -7.70
N PHE A 580 4.40 29.38 -8.04
CA PHE A 580 3.24 29.16 -8.89
C PHE A 580 3.57 29.47 -10.35
N ASP A 581 3.94 28.44 -11.10
CA ASP A 581 4.52 28.53 -12.45
C ASP A 581 3.49 28.48 -13.58
N SER A 582 2.22 28.68 -13.24
CA SER A 582 1.14 28.82 -14.21
C SER A 582 0.14 29.84 -13.71
N VAL A 583 -0.71 30.33 -14.62
CA VAL A 583 -1.93 31.03 -14.22
C VAL A 583 -2.79 30.10 -13.33
N LEU A 584 -3.49 30.64 -12.35
CA LEU A 584 -4.33 29.88 -11.42
C LEU A 584 -5.79 30.34 -11.47
N ARG A 585 -6.74 29.53 -11.02
CA ARG A 585 -8.15 29.96 -10.91
C ARG A 585 -8.37 31.11 -9.92
N GLY A 586 -7.48 31.27 -8.94
CA GLY A 586 -7.66 32.18 -7.80
C GLY A 586 -8.50 31.55 -6.69
N TRP A 587 -8.26 31.98 -5.46
CA TRP A 587 -8.98 31.56 -4.25
C TRP A 587 -8.97 32.70 -3.22
N ARG A 588 -9.62 32.48 -2.08
CA ARG A 588 -9.59 33.42 -0.95
C ARG A 588 -8.51 33.01 0.04
N LEU A 589 -7.58 33.90 0.35
CA LEU A 589 -6.52 33.67 1.34
C LEU A 589 -7.15 33.52 2.74
N THR A 590 -6.56 32.65 3.57
CA THR A 590 -7.04 32.40 4.95
C THR A 590 -6.04 32.75 6.03
N ASP A 591 -4.77 32.95 5.65
CA ASP A 591 -3.62 33.18 6.51
C ASP A 591 -2.55 33.88 5.66
N ASP A 592 -1.72 34.73 6.26
CA ASP A 592 -0.61 35.38 5.56
C ASP A 592 0.30 34.39 4.84
N ALA A 593 0.79 34.77 3.66
CA ALA A 593 1.59 33.90 2.80
C ALA A 593 2.83 34.60 2.25
N VAL A 594 3.94 33.86 2.20
CA VAL A 594 5.18 34.26 1.51
C VAL A 594 5.50 33.21 0.45
N ILE A 595 5.71 33.65 -0.78
CA ILE A 595 6.01 32.79 -1.94
C ILE A 595 7.16 33.37 -2.76
N LYS A 596 7.73 32.57 -3.65
CA LYS A 596 8.84 32.99 -4.52
C LYS A 596 8.42 33.35 -5.94
N GLY A 597 7.29 32.83 -6.42
CA GLY A 597 6.84 33.09 -7.79
C GLY A 597 5.32 33.03 -7.94
N LEU A 598 4.78 33.90 -8.79
CA LEU A 598 3.36 33.98 -9.13
C LEU A 598 3.18 34.47 -10.57
N TYR A 599 2.50 33.68 -11.40
CA TYR A 599 2.21 34.00 -12.81
C TYR A 599 0.86 34.71 -13.05
N GLY A 600 -0.06 34.68 -12.07
CA GLY A 600 -1.34 35.40 -12.13
C GLY A 600 -2.58 34.50 -12.12
N PHE A 601 -3.75 35.08 -12.44
CA PHE A 601 -5.05 34.42 -12.24
C PHE A 601 -5.96 34.46 -13.48
N ASN A 602 -6.84 33.46 -13.60
CA ASN A 602 -7.93 33.42 -14.57
C ASN A 602 -9.30 33.73 -13.92
N GLY A 603 -9.40 33.55 -12.61
CA GLY A 603 -10.54 33.99 -11.79
C GLY A 603 -10.12 35.05 -10.78
N THR A 604 -10.79 35.12 -9.63
CA THR A 604 -10.48 36.09 -8.58
C THR A 604 -9.63 35.45 -7.49
N MET A 605 -8.46 36.02 -7.23
CA MET A 605 -7.71 35.82 -6.01
C MET A 605 -8.07 36.95 -5.05
N ASP A 606 -8.53 36.62 -3.86
CA ASP A 606 -8.96 37.58 -2.83
C ASP A 606 -8.07 37.43 -1.60
N LEU A 607 -7.36 38.49 -1.20
CA LEU A 607 -6.50 38.46 -0.01
C LEU A 607 -7.29 38.56 1.30
N ASP A 608 -8.54 39.03 1.25
CA ASP A 608 -9.44 39.07 2.40
C ASP A 608 -8.82 39.65 3.68
N GLY A 609 -8.12 40.78 3.56
CA GLY A 609 -7.47 41.44 4.70
C GLY A 609 -6.11 40.89 5.11
N HIS A 610 -5.64 39.79 4.50
CA HIS A 610 -4.35 39.17 4.82
C HIS A 610 -3.20 39.68 3.93
N SER A 611 -1.98 39.29 4.27
CA SER A 611 -0.76 39.66 3.57
C SER A 611 -0.28 38.57 2.61
N LEU A 612 0.02 38.94 1.36
CA LEU A 612 0.73 38.11 0.39
C LEU A 612 2.04 38.80 0.01
N THR A 613 3.16 38.12 0.25
CA THR A 613 4.49 38.59 -0.17
C THR A 613 5.05 37.67 -1.25
N VAL A 614 5.46 38.23 -2.38
CA VAL A 614 6.25 37.54 -3.39
C VAL A 614 7.70 38.01 -3.33
N ASP A 615 8.58 37.11 -2.91
CA ASP A 615 10.01 37.35 -2.74
C ASP A 615 10.78 37.19 -4.06
N ASN A 616 10.26 37.81 -5.12
CA ASN A 616 10.87 37.93 -6.44
C ASN A 616 10.10 38.98 -7.28
N SER A 617 10.51 39.16 -8.53
CA SER A 617 9.70 39.81 -9.56
C SER A 617 8.57 38.90 -10.01
N ILE A 618 7.44 39.48 -10.41
CA ILE A 618 6.28 38.74 -10.92
C ILE A 618 5.76 39.34 -12.22
N SER A 619 5.14 38.48 -13.04
CA SER A 619 4.39 38.84 -14.24
C SER A 619 2.95 38.38 -14.08
N PHE A 620 1.98 39.26 -14.25
CA PHE A 620 0.56 38.97 -14.10
C PHE A 620 -0.08 38.65 -15.47
N GLU A 621 0.04 37.40 -15.91
CA GLU A 621 -0.20 36.98 -17.31
C GLU A 621 -1.62 36.47 -17.60
N GLY A 622 -2.55 36.55 -16.65
CA GLY A 622 -3.94 36.07 -16.79
C GLY A 622 -4.99 37.19 -16.76
N PRO A 623 -6.18 36.97 -17.34
CA PRO A 623 -7.24 37.99 -17.41
C PRO A 623 -8.02 38.17 -16.09
N GLY A 624 -7.68 37.39 -15.07
CA GLY A 624 -8.35 37.35 -13.77
C GLY A 624 -8.12 38.60 -12.93
N THR A 625 -8.60 38.55 -11.69
CA THR A 625 -8.49 39.66 -10.73
C THR A 625 -7.68 39.23 -9.53
N LEU A 626 -6.74 40.07 -9.11
CA LEU A 626 -6.19 40.05 -7.76
C LEU A 626 -6.86 41.19 -6.98
N ASP A 627 -7.68 40.84 -5.99
CA ASP A 627 -8.32 41.77 -5.07
C ASP A 627 -7.58 41.74 -3.73
N ILE A 628 -6.99 42.87 -3.37
CA ILE A 628 -6.23 43.02 -2.11
C ILE A 628 -7.20 43.12 -0.91
N SER A 629 -8.46 43.55 -1.12
CA SER A 629 -9.53 43.50 -0.10
C SER A 629 -9.10 43.95 1.31
N SER A 630 -8.51 45.14 1.43
CA SER A 630 -7.95 45.71 2.67
C SER A 630 -6.71 45.04 3.28
N GLY A 631 -6.19 43.98 2.65
CA GLY A 631 -4.94 43.32 3.01
C GLY A 631 -3.70 44.03 2.43
N ASN A 632 -2.58 43.29 2.40
CA ASN A 632 -1.30 43.79 1.90
C ASN A 632 -0.75 42.88 0.81
N PHE A 633 -0.36 43.44 -0.32
CA PHE A 633 0.36 42.73 -1.38
C PHE A 633 1.75 43.33 -1.57
N THR A 634 2.79 42.54 -1.33
CA THR A 634 4.18 42.99 -1.43
C THR A 634 4.91 42.19 -2.51
N VAL A 635 5.58 42.89 -3.43
CA VAL A 635 6.45 42.31 -4.46
C VAL A 635 7.86 42.83 -4.21
N GLN A 636 8.81 41.92 -3.93
CA GLN A 636 10.21 42.29 -3.65
C GLN A 636 10.99 42.70 -4.90
N GLY A 637 10.56 42.24 -6.08
CA GLY A 637 11.12 42.65 -7.37
C GLY A 637 10.18 43.58 -8.16
N ASN A 638 10.23 43.43 -9.47
CA ASN A 638 9.36 44.15 -10.41
C ASN A 638 7.97 43.52 -10.46
N LEU A 639 6.95 44.34 -10.61
CA LEU A 639 5.58 43.92 -10.93
C LEU A 639 5.30 44.24 -12.39
N VAL A 640 5.27 43.23 -13.25
CA VAL A 640 4.84 43.36 -14.64
C VAL A 640 3.37 42.96 -14.76
N GLN A 641 2.54 43.80 -15.36
CA GLN A 641 1.11 43.56 -15.52
C GLN A 641 0.72 43.63 -17.01
N PRO A 642 0.99 42.56 -17.79
CA PRO A 642 0.59 42.49 -19.19
C PRO A 642 -0.92 42.27 -19.38
N ASP A 643 -1.62 41.66 -18.41
CA ASP A 643 -3.08 41.48 -18.43
C ASP A 643 -3.66 41.58 -17.00
N GLY A 644 -4.95 41.32 -16.85
CA GLY A 644 -5.61 41.12 -15.57
C GLY A 644 -5.93 42.41 -14.80
N THR A 645 -6.75 42.27 -13.76
CA THR A 645 -7.19 43.41 -12.93
C THR A 645 -6.54 43.34 -11.56
N LEU A 646 -5.85 44.39 -11.16
CA LEU A 646 -5.38 44.58 -9.79
C LEU A 646 -6.30 45.58 -9.09
N THR A 647 -7.02 45.10 -8.08
CA THR A 647 -7.93 45.91 -7.27
C THR A 647 -7.35 46.08 -5.88
N ILE A 648 -7.18 47.32 -5.44
CA ILE A 648 -6.57 47.60 -4.14
C ILE A 648 -7.57 47.43 -2.99
N GLY A 649 -8.87 47.70 -3.22
CA GLY A 649 -9.95 47.27 -2.32
C GLY A 649 -9.87 47.78 -0.87
N GLY A 650 -9.24 48.93 -0.65
CA GLY A 650 -8.94 49.55 0.64
C GLY A 650 -7.64 49.08 1.29
N GLY A 651 -6.81 48.30 0.59
CA GLY A 651 -5.56 47.73 1.06
C GLY A 651 -4.31 48.45 0.55
N THR A 652 -3.18 47.74 0.62
CA THR A 652 -1.86 48.28 0.26
C THR A 652 -1.14 47.37 -0.73
N LEU A 653 -0.67 47.94 -1.84
CA LEU A 653 0.31 47.32 -2.72
C LEU A 653 1.67 47.98 -2.51
N VAL A 654 2.71 47.17 -2.33
CA VAL A 654 4.12 47.62 -2.27
C VAL A 654 4.92 46.88 -3.33
N VAL A 655 5.52 47.63 -4.25
CA VAL A 655 6.45 47.10 -5.27
C VAL A 655 7.83 47.67 -4.98
N HIS A 656 8.79 46.81 -4.67
CA HIS A 656 10.17 47.21 -4.36
C HIS A 656 10.99 47.55 -5.60
N GLY A 657 10.68 46.96 -6.75
CA GLY A 657 11.21 47.35 -8.05
C GLY A 657 10.25 48.25 -8.82
N ASP A 658 10.18 48.03 -10.13
CA ASP A 658 9.35 48.77 -11.06
C ASP A 658 7.94 48.19 -11.15
N TYR A 659 6.93 49.03 -11.28
CA TYR A 659 5.58 48.63 -11.67
C TYR A 659 5.33 48.96 -13.14
N ILE A 660 5.32 47.91 -13.96
CA ILE A 660 5.29 47.97 -15.41
C ILE A 660 3.96 47.43 -15.93
N MET A 661 3.04 48.32 -16.32
CA MET A 661 1.81 47.95 -17.04
C MET A 661 2.05 47.96 -18.55
N GLN A 662 2.84 47.01 -19.03
CA GLN A 662 3.14 46.75 -20.46
C GLN A 662 2.89 45.27 -20.78
N GLY A 663 2.50 45.00 -22.03
CA GLY A 663 2.44 43.66 -22.59
C GLY A 663 3.83 43.13 -22.93
N MET A 664 3.95 41.81 -23.01
CA MET A 664 5.20 41.18 -23.46
C MET A 664 5.43 41.48 -24.95
N PRO A 665 6.67 41.70 -25.39
CA PRO A 665 6.98 41.91 -26.80
C PRO A 665 6.70 40.63 -27.63
N GLN A 666 6.33 40.79 -28.91
CA GLN A 666 6.05 39.65 -29.80
C GLN A 666 7.28 38.78 -30.10
N GLU A 667 8.46 39.39 -30.07
CA GLU A 667 9.74 38.75 -30.34
C GLU A 667 10.74 39.17 -29.25
N GLU A 668 11.72 38.31 -28.98
CA GLU A 668 12.75 38.56 -27.98
C GLU A 668 13.54 39.84 -28.31
N GLY A 669 13.53 40.81 -27.38
CA GLY A 669 14.15 42.12 -27.58
C GLY A 669 13.32 43.13 -28.39
N GLY A 670 12.08 42.80 -28.77
CA GLY A 670 11.15 43.72 -29.43
C GLY A 670 10.53 44.77 -28.49
N GLU A 671 9.79 45.72 -29.07
CA GLU A 671 9.05 46.73 -28.29
C GLU A 671 7.89 46.08 -27.51
N PRO A 672 7.64 46.50 -26.25
CA PRO A 672 6.54 45.99 -25.46
C PRO A 672 5.17 46.26 -26.11
N GLU A 673 4.28 45.27 -26.06
CA GLU A 673 2.89 45.44 -26.48
C GLU A 673 2.08 46.29 -25.47
N ASP A 674 0.88 46.70 -25.87
CA ASP A 674 -0.07 47.33 -24.95
C ASP A 674 -0.60 46.30 -23.94
N SER A 675 -0.42 46.59 -22.65
CA SER A 675 -1.05 45.81 -21.58
C SER A 675 -2.58 45.79 -21.75
N ARG A 676 -3.22 44.67 -21.40
CA ARG A 676 -4.68 44.55 -21.28
C ARG A 676 -5.19 44.70 -19.85
N GLY A 677 -4.27 45.01 -18.92
CA GLY A 677 -4.55 45.08 -17.50
C GLY A 677 -5.26 46.34 -17.03
N TYR A 678 -5.85 46.25 -15.85
CA TYR A 678 -6.49 47.34 -15.11
C TYR A 678 -5.85 47.51 -13.74
N LEU A 679 -5.60 48.76 -13.33
CA LEU A 679 -5.36 49.12 -11.94
C LEU A 679 -6.59 49.87 -11.40
N ASN A 680 -7.20 49.34 -10.34
CA ASN A 680 -8.36 49.94 -9.69
C ASN A 680 -7.98 50.49 -8.31
N MET A 681 -8.00 51.82 -8.20
CA MET A 681 -7.88 52.61 -6.98
C MET A 681 -9.13 53.49 -6.84
N THR A 682 -10.13 52.97 -6.14
CA THR A 682 -11.48 53.53 -6.02
C THR A 682 -11.94 53.74 -4.58
N HIS A 683 -11.13 53.39 -3.58
CA HIS A 683 -11.38 53.63 -2.16
C HIS A 683 -10.38 54.63 -1.58
N ASP A 684 -10.81 55.43 -0.61
CA ASP A 684 -9.96 56.44 0.04
C ASP A 684 -8.77 55.85 0.80
N ARG A 685 -8.85 54.57 1.16
CA ARG A 685 -7.78 53.81 1.83
C ARG A 685 -6.81 53.13 0.85
N ASP A 686 -7.10 53.11 -0.44
CA ASP A 686 -6.25 52.46 -1.44
C ASP A 686 -4.86 53.08 -1.45
N LYS A 687 -3.83 52.23 -1.40
CA LYS A 687 -2.43 52.63 -1.45
C LYS A 687 -1.64 51.76 -2.39
N VAL A 688 -0.84 52.42 -3.21
CA VAL A 688 0.17 51.78 -4.05
C VAL A 688 1.48 52.52 -3.82
N LEU A 689 2.50 51.81 -3.36
CA LEU A 689 3.88 52.30 -3.27
C LEU A 689 4.73 51.58 -4.30
N VAL A 690 5.37 52.34 -5.18
CA VAL A 690 6.36 51.83 -6.15
C VAL A 690 7.70 52.47 -5.83
N LYS A 691 8.66 51.65 -5.40
CA LYS A 691 10.00 52.13 -5.04
C LYS A 691 10.89 52.38 -6.28
N GLY A 692 10.64 51.67 -7.37
CA GLY A 692 11.22 51.94 -8.69
C GLY A 692 10.32 52.81 -9.57
N ASP A 693 10.36 52.55 -10.87
CA ASP A 693 9.64 53.28 -11.90
C ASP A 693 8.18 52.81 -12.02
N PHE A 694 7.27 53.72 -12.33
CA PHE A 694 5.90 53.40 -12.72
C PHE A 694 5.71 53.67 -14.22
N ILE A 695 5.48 52.60 -14.98
CA ILE A 695 5.31 52.66 -16.43
C ILE A 695 3.90 52.17 -16.78
N THR A 696 3.12 52.99 -17.49
CA THR A 696 1.80 52.59 -17.99
C THR A 696 1.67 52.74 -19.50
N GLN A 697 1.38 51.61 -20.15
CA GLN A 697 1.07 51.48 -21.57
C GLN A 697 -0.01 50.41 -21.72
N THR A 698 -1.26 50.75 -21.36
CA THR A 698 -2.38 49.83 -21.54
C THR A 698 -3.32 50.25 -22.67
N SER A 699 -3.86 49.26 -23.39
CA SER A 699 -4.96 49.40 -24.35
C SER A 699 -6.30 49.70 -23.67
N ARG A 700 -6.36 49.56 -22.34
CA ARG A 700 -7.54 49.82 -21.52
C ARG A 700 -7.67 51.28 -21.09
N SER A 701 -8.91 51.73 -20.93
CA SER A 701 -9.19 53.03 -20.31
C SER A 701 -9.27 52.88 -18.80
N HIS A 702 -8.54 53.73 -18.08
CA HIS A 702 -8.61 53.88 -16.62
C HIS A 702 -9.62 54.93 -16.15
N SER A 703 -10.51 55.41 -17.04
CA SER A 703 -11.64 56.26 -16.62
C SER A 703 -12.47 55.56 -15.54
N ASN A 704 -12.74 56.28 -14.44
CA ASN A 704 -13.45 55.79 -13.25
C ASN A 704 -12.74 54.64 -12.49
N ARG A 705 -11.45 54.39 -12.75
CA ARG A 705 -10.67 53.35 -12.05
C ARG A 705 -9.61 53.92 -11.13
N LEU A 706 -9.14 55.13 -11.38
CA LEU A 706 -8.22 55.88 -10.52
C LEU A 706 -8.96 57.10 -9.93
N THR A 707 -9.95 56.84 -9.08
CA THR A 707 -10.84 57.89 -8.53
C THR A 707 -10.46 58.30 -7.12
N ARG A 708 -9.85 57.41 -6.33
CA ARG A 708 -9.49 57.67 -4.92
C ARG A 708 -8.18 56.97 -4.56
N GLY A 709 -7.71 57.18 -3.33
CA GLY A 709 -6.47 56.56 -2.85
C GLY A 709 -5.22 57.31 -3.28
N VAL A 710 -4.07 56.70 -2.99
CA VAL A 710 -2.73 57.29 -3.17
C VAL A 710 -1.80 56.34 -3.91
N LEU A 711 -1.33 56.77 -5.09
CA LEU A 711 -0.20 56.17 -5.79
C LEU A 711 1.07 56.97 -5.48
N GLU A 712 2.01 56.36 -4.76
CA GLU A 712 3.33 56.92 -4.47
C GLU A 712 4.39 56.25 -5.34
N VAL A 713 5.22 57.06 -6.00
CA VAL A 713 6.30 56.61 -6.89
C VAL A 713 7.62 57.25 -6.45
N ARG A 714 8.66 56.43 -6.26
CA ARG A 714 10.01 56.89 -5.91
C ARG A 714 11.00 56.89 -7.07
N GLY A 715 10.70 56.22 -8.17
CA GLY A 715 11.41 56.33 -9.45
C GLY A 715 10.74 57.28 -10.44
N ASP A 716 10.93 57.03 -11.73
CA ASP A 716 10.32 57.78 -12.84
C ASP A 716 8.85 57.38 -13.05
N PHE A 717 8.08 58.30 -13.66
CA PHE A 717 6.71 58.02 -14.11
C PHE A 717 6.61 58.20 -15.62
N GLN A 718 6.15 57.17 -16.31
CA GLN A 718 6.03 57.17 -17.77
C GLN A 718 4.64 56.72 -18.19
N GLN A 719 3.89 57.62 -18.83
CA GLN A 719 2.67 57.28 -19.56
C GLN A 719 3.01 57.20 -21.06
N LYS A 720 3.02 55.99 -21.60
CA LYS A 720 3.33 55.70 -23.01
C LYS A 720 2.06 55.53 -23.85
N ALA A 721 2.18 55.61 -25.17
CA ALA A 721 1.08 55.48 -26.10
C ALA A 721 0.42 54.08 -26.03
N GLY A 722 -0.82 54.06 -25.55
CA GLY A 722 -1.77 52.97 -25.69
C GLY A 722 -3.16 53.56 -25.85
N ASN A 723 -4.09 53.24 -24.94
CA ASN A 723 -5.34 54.00 -24.80
C ASN A 723 -5.06 55.46 -24.41
N ASN A 724 -5.81 56.40 -24.98
CA ASN A 724 -5.70 57.81 -24.64
C ASN A 724 -5.96 58.11 -23.14
N HIS A 725 -6.74 57.27 -22.46
CA HIS A 725 -7.08 57.41 -21.04
C HIS A 725 -6.43 56.32 -20.17
N ASN A 726 -5.25 55.81 -20.55
CA ASN A 726 -4.55 54.76 -19.81
C ASN A 726 -3.92 55.24 -18.49
N PHE A 727 -3.94 56.54 -18.19
CA PHE A 727 -3.75 57.06 -16.85
C PHE A 727 -4.67 58.26 -16.61
N ASN A 728 -5.93 57.98 -16.26
CA ASN A 728 -6.96 59.00 -16.09
C ASN A 728 -7.38 59.12 -14.61
N ALA A 729 -6.54 59.78 -13.80
CA ALA A 729 -6.88 60.04 -12.40
C ALA A 729 -7.94 61.14 -12.28
N THR A 730 -8.96 60.93 -11.45
CA THR A 730 -10.10 61.84 -11.22
C THR A 730 -10.51 61.88 -9.75
N GLU A 731 -11.55 62.66 -9.41
CA GLU A 731 -12.10 62.79 -8.05
C GLU A 731 -11.05 63.20 -7.00
N SER A 732 -10.69 62.30 -6.08
CA SER A 732 -9.81 62.55 -4.94
C SER A 732 -8.51 61.75 -5.02
N HIS A 733 -8.26 61.05 -6.13
CA HIS A 733 -7.04 60.27 -6.38
C HIS A 733 -5.79 61.15 -6.34
N LYS A 734 -4.75 60.66 -5.65
CA LYS A 734 -3.49 61.37 -5.45
C LYS A 734 -2.34 60.61 -6.08
N VAL A 735 -1.42 61.35 -6.68
CA VAL A 735 -0.10 60.86 -7.07
C VAL A 735 0.96 61.62 -6.31
N VAL A 736 1.85 60.89 -5.65
CA VAL A 736 2.93 61.42 -4.81
C VAL A 736 4.27 61.03 -5.42
N PHE A 737 5.13 62.02 -5.65
CA PHE A 737 6.53 61.80 -5.99
C PHE A 737 7.40 62.08 -4.77
N SER A 738 8.07 61.04 -4.27
CA SER A 738 8.77 61.05 -2.98
C SER A 738 10.18 60.44 -3.04
N GLY A 739 10.72 60.26 -4.25
CA GLY A 739 12.04 59.68 -4.45
C GLY A 739 13.17 60.59 -3.96
N ASP A 740 14.25 59.96 -3.48
CA ASP A 740 15.46 60.69 -3.07
C ASP A 740 16.35 61.07 -4.27
N SER A 741 16.22 60.36 -5.39
CA SER A 741 16.88 60.65 -6.67
C SER A 741 16.09 61.62 -7.53
N MET A 742 16.69 62.08 -8.64
CA MET A 742 15.95 62.81 -9.67
C MET A 742 14.87 61.89 -10.26
N GLN A 743 13.63 62.38 -10.31
CA GLN A 743 12.48 61.68 -10.89
C GLN A 743 12.01 62.42 -12.15
N ARG A 744 11.72 61.69 -13.22
CA ARG A 744 11.22 62.23 -14.49
C ARG A 744 9.77 61.81 -14.70
N VAL A 745 8.95 62.76 -15.11
CA VAL A 745 7.55 62.51 -15.45
C VAL A 745 7.35 62.75 -16.94
N SER A 746 6.78 61.78 -17.65
CA SER A 746 6.50 61.87 -19.08
C SER A 746 5.08 61.41 -19.44
N PHE A 747 4.49 62.07 -20.44
CA PHE A 747 3.19 61.72 -21.02
C PHE A 747 3.29 61.79 -22.55
N GLU A 748 3.01 60.68 -23.23
CA GLU A 748 2.83 60.66 -24.69
C GLU A 748 1.42 61.08 -25.10
N ARG A 749 0.43 61.01 -24.19
CA ARG A 749 -0.96 61.44 -24.40
C ARG A 749 -1.44 62.45 -23.35
N PRO A 750 -0.79 63.63 -23.22
CA PRO A 750 -1.03 64.61 -22.15
C PRO A 750 -2.42 65.26 -22.15
N GLN A 751 -3.19 65.12 -23.22
CA GLN A 751 -4.53 65.71 -23.35
C GLN A 751 -5.61 64.94 -22.58
N ASN A 752 -5.43 63.63 -22.44
CA ASN A 752 -6.45 62.71 -21.93
C ASN A 752 -5.99 61.91 -20.70
N SER A 753 -4.66 61.81 -20.50
CA SER A 753 -4.05 61.23 -19.31
C SER A 753 -3.42 62.33 -18.45
N GLY A 754 -3.46 62.15 -17.14
CA GLY A 754 -2.92 63.11 -16.19
C GLY A 754 -3.40 62.90 -14.76
N PHE A 755 -2.91 63.76 -13.87
CA PHE A 755 -3.13 63.67 -12.44
C PHE A 755 -4.36 64.47 -12.00
N GLN A 756 -5.06 64.00 -10.97
CA GLN A 756 -6.10 64.80 -10.32
C GLN A 756 -5.47 65.68 -9.23
N ILE A 757 -4.84 65.05 -8.24
CA ILE A 757 -4.02 65.73 -7.23
C ILE A 757 -2.58 65.22 -7.37
N LEU A 758 -1.64 66.14 -7.60
CA LEU A 758 -0.21 65.87 -7.69
C LEU A 758 0.50 66.46 -6.48
N ILE A 759 1.31 65.66 -5.80
CA ILE A 759 2.08 66.08 -4.62
C ILE A 759 3.56 65.78 -4.88
N LEU A 760 4.40 66.80 -4.73
CA LEU A 760 5.85 66.72 -4.88
C LEU A 760 6.52 66.88 -3.52
N VAL A 761 7.20 65.84 -3.05
CA VAL A 761 7.87 65.83 -1.75
C VAL A 761 9.33 66.24 -1.93
N ASN A 762 9.80 67.16 -1.09
CA ASN A 762 11.17 67.68 -1.05
C ASN A 762 11.70 68.26 -2.38
N ASP A 763 10.81 68.78 -3.25
CA ASP A 763 11.14 69.28 -4.60
C ASP A 763 11.84 70.66 -4.65
N HIS A 764 12.28 71.20 -3.50
CA HIS A 764 12.98 72.50 -3.46
C HIS A 764 14.29 72.53 -4.25
N ASN A 765 14.79 71.37 -4.69
CA ASN A 765 15.99 71.20 -5.51
C ASN A 765 15.70 70.86 -6.99
N ASN A 766 14.46 71.02 -7.49
CA ASN A 766 14.03 70.56 -8.82
C ASN A 766 14.34 69.07 -9.04
N ARG A 767 14.02 68.23 -8.04
CA ARG A 767 14.26 66.79 -8.11
C ARG A 767 13.24 66.10 -9.02
N VAL A 768 12.05 66.69 -9.19
CA VAL A 768 11.03 66.17 -10.08
C VAL A 768 10.99 66.99 -11.37
N VAL A 769 11.37 66.37 -12.49
CA VAL A 769 11.31 66.97 -13.82
C VAL A 769 9.94 66.70 -14.43
N LEU A 770 9.11 67.74 -14.51
CA LEU A 770 7.79 67.68 -15.14
C LEU A 770 7.84 68.04 -16.63
N PRO A 771 6.95 67.48 -17.47
CA PRO A 771 6.89 67.79 -18.88
C PRO A 771 6.26 69.18 -19.12
N GLU A 772 6.55 69.80 -20.27
CA GLU A 772 6.07 71.15 -20.61
C GLU A 772 4.53 71.28 -20.61
N SER A 773 3.80 70.21 -20.96
CA SER A 773 2.35 70.18 -20.91
C SER A 773 1.82 68.80 -20.50
N PHE A 774 0.92 68.79 -19.52
CA PHE A 774 0.18 67.61 -19.05
C PHE A 774 -1.07 68.06 -18.28
N ARG A 775 -2.05 67.17 -18.15
CA ARG A 775 -3.26 67.47 -17.37
C ARG A 775 -2.99 67.29 -15.87
N VAL A 776 -3.19 68.34 -15.09
CA VAL A 776 -3.24 68.29 -13.62
C VAL A 776 -4.29 69.27 -13.11
N HIS A 777 -5.16 68.81 -12.20
CA HIS A 777 -6.16 69.71 -11.61
C HIS A 777 -5.58 70.48 -10.42
N THR A 778 -4.89 69.78 -9.52
CA THR A 778 -4.30 70.38 -8.31
C THR A 778 -2.86 69.92 -8.12
N LYS A 779 -1.94 70.84 -7.84
CA LYS A 779 -0.51 70.55 -7.62
C LYS A 779 -0.04 71.16 -6.29
N PHE A 780 0.70 70.39 -5.51
CA PHE A 780 1.29 70.79 -4.24
C PHE A 780 2.77 70.42 -4.17
N GLY A 781 3.55 71.22 -3.44
CA GLY A 781 4.91 70.92 -3.04
C GLY A 781 5.03 70.98 -1.52
N VAL A 782 5.84 70.11 -0.93
CA VAL A 782 5.98 69.98 0.53
C VAL A 782 7.35 69.46 0.92
N SER A 783 7.90 69.91 2.04
CA SER A 783 9.07 69.27 2.66
C SER A 783 8.66 68.35 3.80
N LEU A 784 9.12 67.10 3.73
CA LEU A 784 8.89 66.05 4.72
C LEU A 784 10.21 65.36 5.02
N SER A 785 10.63 65.32 6.29
CA SER A 785 11.86 64.64 6.70
C SER A 785 11.67 63.86 8.01
N PRO A 786 11.97 62.55 8.04
CA PRO A 786 12.24 61.69 6.89
C PRO A 786 10.95 61.26 6.16
N VAL A 787 11.07 60.95 4.86
CA VAL A 787 9.96 60.40 4.05
C VAL A 787 9.62 58.96 4.46
N GLN A 788 10.64 58.21 4.90
CA GLN A 788 10.52 56.88 5.49
C GLN A 788 11.35 56.80 6.78
N MET A 789 10.78 56.22 7.82
CA MET A 789 11.46 55.84 9.06
C MET A 789 11.56 54.33 9.14
N ASP A 790 12.76 53.82 9.37
CA ASP A 790 12.94 52.46 9.86
C ASP A 790 13.14 52.55 11.37
N LEU A 791 12.21 51.97 12.14
CA LEU A 791 12.26 51.92 13.60
C LEU A 791 12.41 50.46 14.03
N VAL A 792 13.07 50.20 15.15
CA VAL A 792 12.95 48.90 15.83
C VAL A 792 11.75 48.97 16.77
N SER A 793 11.02 47.87 16.97
CA SER A 793 9.93 47.79 17.96
C SER A 793 10.39 48.38 19.31
N GLY A 794 9.62 49.34 19.85
CA GLY A 794 9.93 50.12 21.05
C GLY A 794 10.77 51.39 20.86
N ALA A 795 11.35 51.64 19.68
CA ALA A 795 12.15 52.84 19.40
C ALA A 795 11.29 54.00 18.86
N SER A 796 11.72 55.25 19.14
CA SER A 796 11.06 56.46 18.64
C SER A 796 11.94 57.36 17.77
N SER A 797 11.32 58.14 16.88
CA SER A 797 11.96 59.16 16.05
C SER A 797 11.01 60.34 15.79
N ASN A 798 11.55 61.51 15.46
CA ASN A 798 10.74 62.72 15.21
C ASN A 798 10.46 62.89 13.72
N LEU A 799 9.23 63.27 13.39
CA LEU A 799 8.81 63.64 12.05
C LEU A 799 8.83 65.17 11.89
N GLU A 800 9.78 65.69 11.10
CA GLU A 800 9.90 67.11 10.79
C GLU A 800 9.18 67.45 9.47
N VAL A 801 8.35 68.50 9.51
CA VAL A 801 7.60 68.98 8.34
C VAL A 801 7.79 70.47 8.18
N ALA A 802 8.17 70.90 6.97
CA ALA A 802 8.09 72.29 6.55
C ALA A 802 7.14 72.41 5.35
N VAL A 803 5.99 73.04 5.55
CA VAL A 803 5.04 73.38 4.47
C VAL A 803 5.28 74.84 4.11
N ASP A 804 5.35 75.15 2.80
CA ASP A 804 5.59 76.52 2.35
C ASP A 804 4.51 77.48 2.87
N ALA A 805 4.97 78.60 3.43
CA ALA A 805 4.34 79.26 4.55
C ALA A 805 3.23 80.24 4.13
N ARG A 806 1.94 79.87 4.34
CA ARG A 806 0.81 80.76 4.75
C ARG A 806 -0.31 79.96 5.44
N ASP A 807 -0.40 80.09 6.78
CA ASP A 807 -1.59 79.79 7.63
C ASP A 807 -2.10 78.33 7.81
N HIS A 808 -1.37 77.29 7.46
CA HIS A 808 -1.86 75.92 7.60
C HIS A 808 -1.49 75.29 8.95
N LYS A 809 -2.50 75.02 9.80
CA LYS A 809 -2.31 74.08 10.93
C LYS A 809 -2.22 72.66 10.37
N LEU A 810 -1.38 71.80 10.94
CA LEU A 810 -1.25 70.40 10.57
C LEU A 810 -1.86 69.51 11.65
N SER A 811 -2.46 68.39 11.25
CA SER A 811 -2.87 67.32 12.15
C SER A 811 -2.31 66.00 11.65
N TRP A 812 -2.11 65.07 12.58
CA TRP A 812 -1.51 63.79 12.28
C TRP A 812 -2.49 62.68 12.63
N GLU A 813 -2.57 61.68 11.76
CA GLU A 813 -3.39 60.49 12.00
C GLU A 813 -2.51 59.25 11.72
N PRO A 814 -2.15 58.45 12.74
CA PRO A 814 -1.55 57.14 12.50
C PRO A 814 -2.57 56.24 11.79
N VAL A 815 -2.12 55.54 10.74
CA VAL A 815 -3.00 54.68 9.93
C VAL A 815 -3.20 53.31 10.58
N ASP A 816 -2.15 52.76 11.19
CA ASP A 816 -2.21 51.54 11.98
C ASP A 816 -1.44 51.75 13.28
N ILE A 817 -2.20 52.01 14.35
CA ILE A 817 -1.67 52.24 15.69
C ILE A 817 -1.07 50.99 16.33
N GLN A 818 -1.32 49.80 15.78
CA GLN A 818 -0.70 48.55 16.26
C GLN A 818 0.74 48.43 15.78
N VAL A 819 1.06 48.99 14.61
CA VAL A 819 2.43 48.97 14.06
C VAL A 819 3.21 50.19 14.54
N ALA A 820 2.66 51.40 14.53
CA ALA A 820 3.34 52.58 15.05
C ALA A 820 2.37 53.60 15.67
N SER A 821 2.73 54.13 16.83
CA SER A 821 2.00 55.19 17.52
C SER A 821 2.64 56.57 17.31
N LEU A 822 1.86 57.63 17.47
CA LEU A 822 2.31 59.00 17.22
C LEU A 822 1.80 59.95 18.30
N SER A 823 2.71 60.76 18.87
CA SER A 823 2.36 61.79 19.84
C SER A 823 1.87 63.08 19.17
N GLU A 824 1.17 63.94 19.94
CA GLU A 824 0.72 65.27 19.47
C GLU A 824 1.88 66.20 19.05
N LEU A 825 3.12 65.90 19.46
CA LEU A 825 4.32 66.68 19.17
C LEU A 825 5.11 66.16 17.95
N GLY A 826 4.66 65.11 17.27
CA GLY A 826 5.32 64.57 16.07
C GLY A 826 6.36 63.47 16.33
N GLU A 827 6.43 62.95 17.55
CA GLU A 827 7.28 61.78 17.88
C GLU A 827 6.54 60.48 17.55
N VAL A 828 7.16 59.66 16.70
CA VAL A 828 6.69 58.36 16.22
C VAL A 828 7.34 57.26 17.04
N THR A 829 6.58 56.30 17.55
CA THR A 829 7.12 55.10 18.23
C THR A 829 6.72 53.85 17.46
N GLY A 830 7.68 52.96 17.18
CA GLY A 830 7.39 51.64 16.61
C GLY A 830 6.82 50.70 17.67
N GLU A 831 5.70 50.07 17.38
CA GLU A 831 4.97 49.18 18.30
C GLU A 831 5.18 47.72 17.89
N GLU A 832 4.40 47.19 16.95
CA GLU A 832 4.57 45.84 16.39
C GLU A 832 5.37 45.85 15.07
N PRO A 833 6.10 44.75 14.75
CA PRO A 833 6.81 44.64 13.49
C PRO A 833 5.84 44.73 12.31
N GLY A 834 6.12 45.60 11.35
CA GLY A 834 5.24 45.81 10.21
C GLY A 834 5.54 47.12 9.50
N LEU A 835 4.91 47.30 8.34
CA LEU A 835 4.99 48.55 7.59
C LEU A 835 3.67 49.30 7.76
N THR A 836 3.74 50.48 8.38
CA THR A 836 2.62 51.41 8.48
C THR A 836 3.02 52.77 7.94
N GLN A 837 2.14 53.74 8.08
CA GLN A 837 2.36 55.10 7.64
C GLN A 837 1.63 56.09 8.53
N ILE A 838 2.23 57.27 8.65
CA ILE A 838 1.64 58.40 9.35
C ILE A 838 1.03 59.32 8.32
N LYS A 839 -0.28 59.53 8.42
CA LYS A 839 -1.00 60.48 7.60
C LYS A 839 -0.80 61.89 8.14
N LEU A 840 -0.24 62.75 7.32
CA LEU A 840 -0.03 64.14 7.62
C LEU A 840 -1.09 64.99 6.93
N ILE A 841 -2.03 65.59 7.65
CA ILE A 841 -3.17 66.30 7.06
C ILE A 841 -3.01 67.81 7.22
N SER A 842 -3.20 68.54 6.12
CA SER A 842 -3.39 69.99 6.17
C SER A 842 -4.78 70.31 6.71
N LEU A 843 -4.89 70.98 7.87
CA LEU A 843 -6.19 71.32 8.47
C LEU A 843 -6.97 72.36 7.64
N ASN A 844 -6.32 73.11 6.77
CA ASN A 844 -6.98 74.08 5.89
C ASN A 844 -7.38 73.49 4.54
N ASN A 845 -6.79 72.35 4.17
CA ASN A 845 -7.20 71.57 3.01
C ASN A 845 -7.05 70.08 3.35
N PRO A 846 -8.06 69.47 3.98
CA PRO A 846 -7.98 68.09 4.46
C PRO A 846 -7.72 67.06 3.35
N ASP A 847 -7.96 67.44 2.09
CA ASP A 847 -7.63 66.63 0.91
C ASP A 847 -6.13 66.67 0.55
N VAL A 848 -5.35 67.55 1.17
CA VAL A 848 -3.90 67.62 1.05
C VAL A 848 -3.29 66.95 2.27
N PHE A 849 -2.92 65.70 2.07
CA PHE A 849 -2.20 64.93 3.07
C PHE A 849 -1.07 64.12 2.46
N LEU A 850 -0.06 63.85 3.27
CA LEU A 850 1.11 63.03 2.93
C LEU A 850 1.15 61.79 3.80
N TYR A 851 1.94 60.83 3.37
CA TYR A 851 2.31 59.71 4.20
C TYR A 851 3.82 59.75 4.44
N SER A 852 4.22 59.66 5.71
CA SER A 852 5.57 59.22 6.06
C SER A 852 5.49 57.73 6.39
N TRP A 853 6.27 56.91 5.69
CA TRP A 853 6.26 55.47 5.92
C TRP A 853 7.04 55.14 7.19
N VAL A 854 6.50 54.24 8.00
CA VAL A 854 7.15 53.74 9.21
C VAL A 854 7.26 52.24 9.09
N ASN A 855 8.46 51.76 8.82
CA ASN A 855 8.79 50.35 8.80
C ASN A 855 9.33 49.98 10.17
N VAL A 856 8.50 49.31 10.97
CA VAL A 856 8.88 48.83 12.29
C VAL A 856 9.47 47.44 12.11
N LEU A 857 10.77 47.36 12.27
CA LEU A 857 11.52 46.12 12.30
C LEU A 857 11.27 45.43 13.65
N PRO A 858 11.18 44.10 13.68
CA PRO A 858 11.09 43.37 14.94
C PRO A 858 12.28 43.70 15.85
N GLU A 859 12.06 43.69 17.16
CA GLU A 859 13.16 43.75 18.14
C GLU A 859 14.20 42.73 17.71
N LYS A 860 15.37 43.20 17.27
CA LYS A 860 16.54 42.34 17.20
C LYS A 860 16.71 41.81 18.61
N SER A 861 16.45 40.52 18.83
CA SER A 861 17.11 39.79 19.92
C SER A 861 18.59 40.08 19.73
N SER A 862 19.13 40.97 20.56
CA SER A 862 20.37 41.73 20.36
C SER A 862 21.41 40.98 19.52
N VAL A 863 21.31 41.14 18.20
CA VAL A 863 22.29 40.73 17.20
C VAL A 863 22.20 41.70 16.02
N SER A 864 23.34 42.38 15.84
CA SER A 864 23.86 43.06 14.65
C SER A 864 23.13 44.29 14.13
N ASP A 865 23.81 45.43 14.20
CA ASP A 865 23.77 46.44 13.14
C ASP A 865 24.05 45.78 11.78
N TYR A 866 23.22 46.14 10.81
CA TYR A 866 23.53 46.17 9.39
C TYR A 866 22.77 47.42 8.92
N THR A 867 23.48 48.49 8.57
CA THR A 867 23.67 48.80 7.16
C THR A 867 25.09 49.28 6.84
N ALA A 868 25.62 48.66 5.78
CA ALA A 868 26.53 49.20 4.78
C ALA A 868 27.81 49.90 5.26
N GLU A 869 28.89 49.12 5.30
CA GLU A 869 30.07 49.45 4.49
C GLU A 869 30.86 48.18 4.18
N HIS A 870 31.11 47.96 2.89
CA HIS A 870 32.17 47.10 2.41
C HIS A 870 33.48 47.52 3.08
N THR A 871 33.98 46.79 4.07
CA THR A 871 35.43 46.71 4.38
C THR A 871 35.75 45.62 5.42
N VAL A 872 36.39 44.56 4.94
CA VAL A 872 37.46 43.75 5.59
C VAL A 872 37.21 43.22 7.01
N LEU A 873 36.88 41.93 7.10
CA LEU A 873 37.25 41.06 8.24
C LEU A 873 37.41 39.61 7.72
N HIS A 874 38.37 39.42 6.81
CA HIS A 874 39.06 38.13 6.70
C HIS A 874 40.18 38.17 7.76
N ASP A 875 40.30 37.13 8.60
CA ASP A 875 41.58 36.62 9.17
C ASP A 875 41.45 35.92 10.56
N GLN A 876 40.29 35.84 11.21
CA GLN A 876 40.17 35.19 12.53
C GLN A 876 39.35 33.88 12.53
N VAL A 877 39.98 32.76 12.90
CA VAL A 877 39.33 31.43 12.99
C VAL A 877 38.43 31.35 14.22
N THR A 878 37.12 31.31 14.00
CA THR A 878 36.08 31.10 15.02
C THR A 878 35.46 29.72 14.90
N VAL A 879 34.78 29.25 15.95
CA VAL A 879 34.09 27.95 15.94
C VAL A 879 32.99 27.90 14.86
N ARG A 880 32.29 29.02 14.62
CA ARG A 880 31.30 29.15 13.54
C ARG A 880 31.95 29.13 12.15
N ALA A 881 33.16 29.70 11.99
CA ALA A 881 33.90 29.58 10.74
C ALA A 881 34.29 28.12 10.45
N LEU A 882 34.66 27.33 11.46
CA LEU A 882 34.83 25.89 11.24
C LEU A 882 33.50 25.22 10.81
N GLY A 883 32.37 25.61 11.40
CA GLY A 883 31.06 25.03 11.08
C GLY A 883 30.57 25.35 9.66
N ALA A 884 30.66 26.62 9.26
CA ALA A 884 30.18 27.09 7.96
C ALA A 884 30.99 26.54 6.78
N TRP A 885 32.25 26.15 7.01
CA TRP A 885 33.11 25.49 6.02
C TRP A 885 33.18 23.96 6.22
N GLY A 886 32.31 23.38 7.06
CA GLY A 886 32.21 21.92 7.23
C GLY A 886 33.39 21.28 7.99
N HIS A 887 34.19 22.06 8.69
CA HIS A 887 35.39 21.65 9.45
C HIS A 887 35.16 21.55 10.97
N LEU A 888 33.91 21.71 11.46
CA LEU A 888 33.55 21.55 12.88
C LEU A 888 32.93 20.15 13.14
N PRO A 889 33.66 19.23 13.79
CA PRO A 889 33.12 17.94 14.19
C PRO A 889 31.86 18.05 15.07
N ASP A 890 30.90 17.15 14.87
CA ASP A 890 29.61 17.10 15.60
C ASP A 890 29.74 17.16 17.13
N ARG A 891 30.82 16.59 17.69
CA ARG A 891 31.09 16.64 19.13
C ARG A 891 31.22 18.08 19.66
N PHE A 892 31.76 19.00 18.86
CA PHE A 892 31.91 20.40 19.24
C PHE A 892 30.63 21.20 18.99
N SER A 893 29.81 20.80 18.01
CA SER A 893 28.45 21.32 17.84
C SER A 893 27.57 20.99 19.05
N ARG A 894 27.74 19.79 19.63
CA ARG A 894 27.06 19.41 20.89
C ARG A 894 27.63 20.15 22.10
N LEU A 895 28.96 20.24 22.22
CA LEU A 895 29.61 21.04 23.27
C LEU A 895 29.11 22.48 23.28
N ALA A 896 28.92 23.08 22.10
CA ALA A 896 28.38 24.43 21.97
C ALA A 896 26.92 24.53 22.45
N LEU A 897 26.09 23.52 22.17
CA LEU A 897 24.70 23.47 22.68
C LEU A 897 24.64 23.29 24.20
N ASP A 898 25.54 22.48 24.76
CA ASP A 898 25.61 22.24 26.20
C ASP A 898 26.09 23.49 26.95
N LEU A 899 27.17 24.13 26.47
CA LEU A 899 27.69 25.36 27.06
C LEU A 899 26.76 26.57 26.87
N ARG A 900 25.91 26.57 25.84
CA ARG A 900 24.87 27.59 25.65
C ARG A 900 23.86 27.62 26.81
N ARG A 901 23.59 26.47 27.44
CA ARG A 901 22.72 26.39 28.65
C ARG A 901 23.37 27.05 29.87
N HIS A 902 24.68 27.24 29.84
CA HIS A 902 25.46 27.93 30.86
C HIS A 902 25.78 29.39 30.47
N GLY A 903 25.11 29.93 29.44
CA GLY A 903 25.28 31.31 29.00
C GLY A 903 26.58 31.58 28.25
N VAL A 904 27.25 30.54 27.75
CA VAL A 904 28.48 30.66 26.96
C VAL A 904 28.16 30.44 25.48
N ASP A 905 28.39 31.43 24.64
CA ASP A 905 28.30 31.27 23.18
C ASP A 905 29.63 30.74 22.63
N LEU A 906 29.72 29.42 22.53
CA LEU A 906 30.91 28.77 21.99
C LEU A 906 31.02 28.92 20.47
N LEU A 907 29.92 29.10 19.73
CA LEU A 907 29.96 29.16 18.26
C LEU A 907 30.54 30.49 17.78
N GLY A 908 30.27 31.59 18.48
CA GLY A 908 30.87 32.89 18.17
C GLY A 908 32.35 33.00 18.54
N ALA A 909 32.84 32.11 19.41
CA ALA A 909 34.13 32.30 20.07
C ALA A 909 35.33 32.16 19.12
N ASP A 910 36.26 33.10 19.22
CA ASP A 910 37.58 33.04 18.59
C ASP A 910 38.62 32.29 19.44
N MET A 911 39.84 32.15 18.93
CA MET A 911 40.93 31.48 19.64
C MET A 911 41.30 32.09 21.00
N ALA A 912 41.16 33.41 21.17
CA ALA A 912 41.46 34.09 22.42
C ALA A 912 40.36 33.85 23.45
N GLU A 913 39.10 33.92 23.02
CA GLU A 913 37.92 33.68 23.86
C GLU A 913 37.83 32.22 24.31
N ILE A 914 38.14 31.26 23.41
CA ILE A 914 38.24 29.84 23.78
C ILE A 914 39.37 29.60 24.80
N SER A 915 40.50 30.31 24.67
CA SER A 915 41.61 30.21 25.63
C SER A 915 41.25 30.76 27.01
N GLU A 916 40.51 31.87 27.06
CA GLU A 916 40.03 32.46 28.31
C GLU A 916 38.95 31.58 28.97
N LEU A 917 38.04 31.03 28.17
CA LEU A 917 37.03 30.09 28.63
C LEU A 917 37.67 28.81 29.20
N LEU A 918 38.71 28.30 28.54
CA LEU A 918 39.46 27.15 29.02
C LEU A 918 40.15 27.44 30.37
N ALA A 919 40.79 28.60 30.52
CA ALA A 919 41.43 28.99 31.78
C ALA A 919 40.41 29.14 32.93
N LYS A 920 39.21 29.67 32.65
CA LYS A 920 38.09 29.75 33.61
C LYS A 920 37.57 28.36 33.99
N ALA A 921 37.47 27.44 33.03
CA ALA A 921 37.05 26.07 33.29
C ALA A 921 38.08 25.28 34.12
N GLU A 922 39.37 25.38 33.78
CA GLU A 922 40.47 24.66 34.44
C GLU A 922 40.82 25.18 35.83
N SER A 923 40.68 26.49 36.07
CA SER A 923 40.91 27.10 37.39
C SER A 923 39.87 26.70 38.45
N GLY A 924 38.75 26.08 38.04
CA GLY A 924 37.67 25.67 38.94
C GLY A 924 36.83 26.82 39.50
N THR A 925 37.10 28.06 39.07
CA THR A 925 36.42 29.28 39.53
C THR A 925 34.96 29.35 39.08
N ASN A 926 34.61 28.72 37.97
CA ASN A 926 33.23 28.58 37.52
C ASN A 926 32.81 27.10 37.43
N ARG A 927 32.15 26.62 38.49
CA ARG A 927 31.71 25.22 38.62
C ARG A 927 30.77 24.75 37.51
N SER A 928 30.07 25.64 36.81
CA SER A 928 29.13 25.25 35.74
C SER A 928 29.79 24.99 34.39
N ILE A 929 31.07 25.32 34.22
CA ILE A 929 31.82 25.05 32.98
C ILE A 929 33.07 24.19 33.20
N SER A 930 33.50 24.01 34.46
CA SER A 930 34.71 23.24 34.81
C SER A 930 34.67 21.77 34.37
N GLU A 931 33.49 21.14 34.28
CA GLU A 931 33.38 19.75 33.79
C GLU A 931 33.67 19.62 32.29
N TYR A 932 33.57 20.71 31.53
CA TYR A 932 33.80 20.74 30.08
C TYR A 932 35.24 21.14 29.71
N ALA A 933 36.13 21.32 30.69
CA ALA A 933 37.50 21.81 30.46
C ALA A 933 38.28 20.96 29.42
N GLN A 934 38.14 19.63 29.44
CA GLN A 934 38.81 18.76 28.47
C GLN A 934 38.27 18.94 27.04
N ASP A 935 36.95 19.11 26.89
CA ASP A 935 36.32 19.29 25.58
C ASP A 935 36.59 20.68 24.99
N ILE A 936 36.62 21.71 25.84
CA ILE A 936 37.02 23.07 25.45
C ILE A 936 38.50 23.08 25.03
N ARG A 937 39.37 22.35 25.74
CA ARG A 937 40.79 22.20 25.36
C ARG A 937 40.94 21.54 24.00
N ALA A 938 40.21 20.46 23.75
CA ALA A 938 40.27 19.76 22.49
C ALA A 938 39.68 20.56 21.32
N LEU A 939 38.68 21.43 21.59
CA LEU A 939 38.18 22.38 20.59
C LEU A 939 39.24 23.42 20.24
N LYS A 940 39.95 23.97 21.24
CA LYS A 940 41.07 24.90 21.03
C LYS A 940 42.15 24.30 20.13
N GLU A 941 42.61 23.09 20.45
CA GLU A 941 43.62 22.36 19.64
C GLU A 941 43.12 22.00 18.23
N HIS A 942 41.80 21.88 18.04
CA HIS A 942 41.21 21.69 16.72
C HIS A 942 41.19 22.98 15.91
N MET A 943 40.86 24.11 16.54
CA MET A 943 40.87 25.43 15.90
C MET A 943 42.28 25.87 15.48
N GLU A 944 43.31 25.56 16.26
CA GLU A 944 44.72 25.87 15.94
C GLU A 944 45.23 25.21 14.65
N ARG A 945 44.53 24.19 14.15
CA ARG A 945 44.88 23.49 12.91
C ARG A 945 44.31 24.14 11.65
N PHE A 946 43.65 25.29 11.76
CA PHE A 946 43.05 25.97 10.62
C PHE A 946 43.44 27.45 10.59
N ALA A 947 43.55 28.02 9.39
CA ALA A 947 43.77 29.45 9.16
C ALA A 947 43.10 29.87 7.85
N PHE A 948 42.79 31.16 7.71
CA PHE A 948 42.32 31.71 6.45
C PHE A 948 43.50 31.88 5.48
N ASN A 949 43.34 31.45 4.22
CA ASN A 949 44.30 31.72 3.16
C ASN A 949 44.10 33.14 2.60
N ASN A 950 44.99 33.59 1.70
CA ASN A 950 44.93 34.93 1.08
C ASN A 950 43.67 35.18 0.22
N GLU A 951 42.85 34.16 -0.02
CA GLU A 951 41.58 34.23 -0.75
C GLU A 951 40.37 34.20 0.18
N GLY A 952 40.58 34.17 1.50
CA GLY A 952 39.51 34.21 2.50
C GLY A 952 38.83 32.88 2.78
N GLU A 953 39.39 31.75 2.33
CA GLU A 953 38.91 30.40 2.64
C GLU A 953 39.63 29.80 3.86
N LEU A 954 38.88 29.09 4.71
CA LEU A 954 39.41 28.45 5.91
C LEU A 954 40.01 27.08 5.55
N VAL A 955 41.33 26.94 5.65
CA VAL A 955 42.06 25.73 5.24
C VAL A 955 42.89 25.14 6.40
N PRO A 956 43.15 23.81 6.42
CA PRO A 956 44.04 23.21 7.39
C PRO A 956 45.48 23.76 7.29
N VAL A 957 46.07 24.13 8.42
CA VAL A 957 47.48 24.53 8.52
C VAL A 957 48.31 23.26 8.63
N ASP A 958 49.09 22.97 7.60
CA ASP A 958 49.96 21.80 7.56
C ASP A 958 51.09 21.99 8.60
N THR A 959 50.97 21.36 9.77
CA THR A 959 52.02 21.38 10.80
C THR A 959 53.17 20.48 10.35
N GLY A 960 53.94 20.97 9.39
CA GLY A 960 54.95 20.18 8.70
C GLY A 960 55.99 21.01 7.94
N SER A 961 56.49 22.12 8.48
CA SER A 961 57.90 22.56 8.41
C SER A 961 58.07 24.05 8.77
N SER A 962 59.17 24.33 9.47
CA SER A 962 59.65 25.65 9.87
C SER A 962 59.84 26.64 8.71
N LEU A 963 59.58 27.92 8.96
CA LEU A 963 60.54 29.02 8.76
C LEU A 963 60.12 30.28 9.55
#